data_AF-A0A8K1YUG2-F1
#
_entry.id   AF-A0A8K1YUG2-F1
#
_cell.length_a   1.000
_cell.length_b   1.000
_cell.length_c   1.000
_cell.angle_alpha   90.00
_cell.angle_beta   90.00
_cell.angle_gamma   90.00
#
_symmetry.space_group_name_H-M   'P 1'
#
loop_
_entity.id
_entity.type
_entity.pdbx_description
1 polymer ?
#
loop_
_entity_poly.entity_id
_entity_poly.type
_entity_poly.pdbx_seq_one_letter_code
_entity_poly.pdbx_strand_id
1 'polypeptide(L)'
;MNISWKWLNELIDLQQTGSEETLNKLILAGFEIENITKATNHDIIFDVKITANRSDSASIMGITREISTILKKPIRRINNQKHYNIQHNIINKQFIHCHSFLYTHFHTIKVQSSPKWLKSKLESYKITSINNVTDIISLIKLKWGQHLEIFDFNKISNNNKISIKVEYNQQNHIFVTRNDKLVNLNKHNCIIVTNNNYPISLAGIDCSKLSNIDLNTSSIVLQASIFNKNTIKGISKELAIETENSLQQIKGINSFDVLNAYSEAILLIEYLCKGTIQNIHYFTKPQIKYEPLLIQEKYINDILGFTLKKTNSSKAKTITKREVIEILHYLNCIVFERFGHLEIYIPGYRSTSITRKIDVIEEIGRIYGFDKFIDYVPSYNTKGKIRKEKLKIDQIRNILRTIGLTESIHYSLVKSDKNYLKICNPLNEDYTNLRHNIINNLVNANLHNLNQGNETIEIFEIGRIFTKLNKNYIENIHIGGLIGSTEYYRRTWSEKPQELTWFQAKGDIDEIFERLQINIQWDKPNISHDLYNNNKTCFHPNRVASLFSGRELIGIFGQLDLKISQSLSIPKHTYIFEFKLKNLFQLINPKRMYQFIQYSKYPYITRDITVSSINQIQVNDLIQYIKNQVDPFIIEAVFLFDYYKTKKEDKEIVNLGLRIKYRSHTNTLTNSTIDIINEEIQQNIKHYLKTTYNI
;
A
#
# COMPACT_ATOMS: atom_id res chain seq x y z
N MET A 1 -13.10 3.83 -20.63
CA MET A 1 -14.02 4.74 -21.36
C MET A 1 -14.13 4.21 -22.77
N ASN A 2 -15.35 3.99 -23.24
CA ASN A 2 -15.59 3.48 -24.60
C ASN A 2 -15.38 4.56 -25.67
N ILE A 3 -14.73 4.23 -26.78
CA ILE A 3 -14.45 5.15 -27.88
C ILE A 3 -14.75 4.47 -29.20
N SER A 4 -15.69 5.03 -29.96
CA SER A 4 -16.09 4.55 -31.28
C SER A 4 -15.06 4.90 -32.35
N TRP A 5 -14.57 3.89 -33.07
CA TRP A 5 -13.68 4.06 -34.22
C TRP A 5 -14.35 4.83 -35.36
N LYS A 6 -15.60 4.48 -35.70
CA LYS A 6 -16.36 5.21 -36.73
C LYS A 6 -16.50 6.68 -36.39
N TRP A 7 -16.85 7.00 -35.14
CA TRP A 7 -17.01 8.39 -34.71
C TRP A 7 -15.67 9.14 -34.70
N LEU A 8 -14.57 8.51 -34.29
CA LEU A 8 -13.23 9.11 -34.44
C LEU A 8 -12.90 9.41 -35.90
N ASN A 9 -13.21 8.50 -36.83
CA ASN A 9 -12.96 8.67 -38.26
C ASN A 9 -13.88 9.72 -38.93
N GLU A 10 -15.02 10.06 -38.30
CA GLU A 10 -15.82 11.23 -38.70
C GLU A 10 -15.11 12.54 -38.35
N LEU A 11 -14.38 12.56 -37.23
CA LEU A 11 -13.74 13.75 -36.66
C LEU A 11 -12.31 13.97 -37.18
N ILE A 12 -11.58 12.92 -37.49
CA ILE A 12 -10.23 12.95 -38.07
C ILE A 12 -10.20 11.98 -39.24
N ASP A 13 -9.51 12.34 -40.33
CA ASP A 13 -9.33 11.42 -41.43
C ASP A 13 -8.33 10.29 -41.09
N LEU A 14 -8.86 9.15 -40.63
CA LEU A 14 -8.08 7.99 -40.17
C LEU A 14 -8.08 6.84 -41.17
N GLN A 15 -8.73 6.98 -42.33
CA GLN A 15 -8.92 5.89 -43.29
C GLN A 15 -7.60 5.24 -43.73
N GLN A 16 -6.56 6.04 -43.96
CA GLN A 16 -5.25 5.55 -44.39
C GLN A 16 -4.38 4.96 -43.27
N THR A 17 -4.63 5.36 -42.02
CA THR A 17 -3.84 4.93 -40.85
C THR A 17 -4.38 3.60 -40.29
N GLY A 18 -5.69 3.40 -40.38
CA GLY A 18 -6.32 2.19 -39.84
C GLY A 18 -6.39 2.17 -38.31
N SER A 19 -7.22 1.27 -37.78
CA SER A 19 -7.53 1.19 -36.35
C SER A 19 -6.35 0.71 -35.52
N GLU A 20 -5.60 -0.28 -36.01
CA GLU A 20 -4.48 -0.88 -35.28
C GLU A 20 -3.30 0.07 -35.12
N GLU A 21 -2.89 0.77 -36.19
CA GLU A 21 -1.79 1.73 -36.10
C GLU A 21 -2.14 2.92 -35.18
N THR A 22 -3.39 3.40 -35.24
CA THR A 22 -3.86 4.47 -34.36
C THR A 22 -3.84 4.03 -32.89
N LEU A 23 -4.25 2.79 -32.63
CA LEU A 23 -4.23 2.20 -31.30
C LEU A 23 -2.81 2.06 -30.76
N ASN A 24 -1.89 1.52 -31.57
CA ASN A 24 -0.48 1.38 -31.19
C ASN A 24 0.15 2.73 -30.85
N LYS A 25 -0.17 3.78 -31.61
CA LYS A 25 0.31 5.13 -31.33
C LYS A 25 -0.30 5.75 -30.07
N LEU A 26 -1.55 5.46 -29.76
CA LEU A 26 -2.16 5.85 -28.48
C LEU A 26 -1.50 5.15 -27.29
N ILE A 27 -1.18 3.86 -27.41
CA ILE A 27 -0.46 3.09 -26.38
C ILE A 27 0.91 3.70 -26.12
N LEU A 28 1.69 3.94 -27.19
CA LEU A 28 3.01 4.55 -27.09
C LEU A 28 2.96 5.97 -26.49
N ALA A 29 1.83 6.67 -26.64
CA ALA A 29 1.60 7.98 -26.04
C ALA A 29 1.09 7.92 -24.58
N GLY A 30 1.00 6.74 -23.98
CA GLY A 30 0.70 6.53 -22.56
C GLY A 30 -0.74 6.15 -22.22
N PHE A 31 -1.57 5.77 -23.19
CA PHE A 31 -2.94 5.30 -22.93
C PHE A 31 -3.02 3.78 -22.82
N GLU A 32 -3.66 3.29 -21.75
CA GLU A 32 -3.96 1.86 -21.60
C GLU A 32 -5.29 1.54 -22.29
N ILE A 33 -5.29 0.51 -23.15
CA ILE A 33 -6.53 -0.06 -23.71
C ILE A 33 -6.81 -1.37 -22.98
N GLU A 34 -7.94 -1.42 -22.29
CA GLU A 34 -8.36 -2.60 -21.51
C GLU A 34 -9.01 -3.64 -22.41
N ASN A 35 -9.84 -3.21 -23.36
CA ASN A 35 -10.59 -4.09 -24.24
C ASN A 35 -10.86 -3.46 -25.61
N ILE A 36 -11.08 -4.32 -26.61
CA ILE A 36 -11.56 -3.94 -27.94
C ILE A 36 -12.80 -4.79 -28.23
N THR A 37 -13.94 -4.15 -28.46
CA THR A 37 -15.20 -4.85 -28.72
C THR A 37 -15.79 -4.41 -30.06
N LYS A 38 -16.53 -5.32 -30.72
CA LYS A 38 -17.31 -4.99 -31.92
C LYS A 38 -18.76 -4.72 -31.52
N ALA A 39 -19.27 -3.56 -31.87
CA ALA A 39 -20.67 -3.20 -31.65
C ALA A 39 -21.59 -3.81 -32.73
N THR A 40 -22.89 -3.86 -32.44
CA THR A 40 -23.94 -4.44 -33.31
C THR A 40 -23.98 -3.80 -34.71
N ASN A 41 -23.60 -2.53 -34.81
CA ASN A 41 -23.52 -1.77 -36.06
C ASN A 41 -22.18 -1.93 -36.80
N HIS A 42 -21.40 -3.00 -36.53
CA HIS A 42 -20.06 -3.24 -37.08
C HIS A 42 -19.05 -2.11 -36.79
N ASP A 43 -19.24 -1.37 -35.70
CA ASP A 43 -18.26 -0.41 -35.19
C ASP A 43 -17.27 -1.10 -34.26
N ILE A 44 -16.06 -0.55 -34.14
CA ILE A 44 -15.02 -1.01 -33.22
C ILE A 44 -14.99 -0.02 -32.06
N ILE A 45 -15.17 -0.54 -30.84
CA ILE A 45 -15.16 0.24 -29.61
C ILE A 45 -13.89 -0.08 -28.83
N PHE A 46 -13.07 0.94 -28.57
CA PHE A 46 -11.91 0.85 -27.70
C PHE A 46 -12.30 1.23 -26.28
N ASP A 47 -12.01 0.37 -25.30
CA ASP A 47 -12.12 0.73 -23.89
C ASP A 47 -10.79 1.28 -23.39
N VAL A 48 -10.69 2.61 -23.33
CA VAL A 48 -9.47 3.33 -22.95
C VAL A 48 -9.55 3.73 -21.48
N LYS A 49 -8.55 3.32 -20.70
CA LYS A 49 -8.42 3.74 -19.31
C LYS A 49 -7.70 5.07 -19.22
N ILE A 50 -8.31 6.01 -18.51
CA ILE A 50 -7.87 7.40 -18.44
C ILE A 50 -7.33 7.67 -17.04
N THR A 51 -6.08 8.11 -16.97
CA THR A 51 -5.41 8.49 -15.72
C THR A 51 -5.98 9.80 -15.17
N ALA A 52 -5.81 10.03 -13.85
CA ALA A 52 -6.41 11.19 -13.18
C ALA A 52 -5.94 12.55 -13.73
N ASN A 53 -4.73 12.64 -14.27
CA ASN A 53 -4.15 13.84 -14.89
C ASN A 53 -4.62 14.09 -16.35
N ARG A 54 -5.34 13.14 -16.96
CA ARG A 54 -5.81 13.18 -18.36
C ARG A 54 -7.33 13.33 -18.47
N SER A 55 -7.95 14.04 -17.53
CA SER A 55 -9.41 14.28 -17.55
C SER A 55 -9.89 15.00 -18.82
N ASP A 56 -9.02 15.76 -19.49
CA ASP A 56 -9.27 16.36 -20.81
C ASP A 56 -9.58 15.32 -21.90
N SER A 57 -9.07 14.09 -21.75
CA SER A 57 -9.27 12.98 -22.67
C SER A 57 -10.49 12.12 -22.30
N ALA A 58 -11.25 12.46 -21.24
CA ALA A 58 -12.45 11.73 -20.83
C ALA A 58 -13.69 12.06 -21.68
N SER A 59 -13.49 12.24 -22.99
CA SER A 59 -14.53 12.47 -23.98
C SER A 59 -14.03 12.13 -25.38
N ILE A 60 -14.96 11.94 -26.31
CA ILE A 60 -14.60 11.62 -27.70
C ILE A 60 -13.81 12.78 -28.32
N MET A 61 -14.22 14.02 -28.08
CA MET A 61 -13.48 15.20 -28.53
C MET A 61 -12.10 15.28 -27.86
N GLY A 62 -12.00 14.94 -26.58
CA GLY A 62 -10.74 14.87 -25.85
C GLY A 62 -9.74 13.91 -26.49
N ILE A 63 -10.17 12.68 -26.75
CA ILE A 63 -9.33 11.66 -27.42
C ILE A 63 -9.09 12.03 -28.89
N THR A 64 -10.04 12.67 -29.55
CA THR A 64 -9.84 13.21 -30.90
C THR A 64 -8.68 14.21 -30.90
N ARG A 65 -8.64 15.17 -29.98
CA ARG A 65 -7.51 16.12 -29.86
C ARG A 65 -6.19 15.40 -29.63
N GLU A 66 -6.21 14.34 -28.85
CA GLU A 66 -5.02 13.55 -28.57
C GLU A 66 -4.52 12.79 -29.81
N ILE A 67 -5.39 12.06 -30.49
CA ILE A 67 -5.07 11.35 -31.73
C ILE A 67 -4.62 12.34 -32.81
N SER A 68 -5.27 13.50 -32.91
CA SER A 68 -4.87 14.59 -33.81
C SER A 68 -3.43 15.02 -33.55
N THR A 69 -3.05 15.19 -32.28
CA THR A 69 -1.70 15.57 -31.88
C THR A 69 -0.68 14.48 -32.24
N ILE A 70 -0.96 13.24 -31.86
CA ILE A 70 -0.06 12.10 -32.05
C ILE A 70 0.15 11.78 -33.53
N LEU A 71 -0.94 11.79 -34.31
CA LEU A 71 -0.90 11.52 -35.75
C LEU A 71 -0.54 12.73 -36.59
N LYS A 72 -0.42 13.92 -35.98
CA LYS A 72 -0.17 15.19 -36.66
C LYS A 72 -1.20 15.50 -37.75
N LYS A 73 -2.45 15.08 -37.53
CA LYS A 73 -3.57 15.26 -38.46
C LYS A 73 -4.54 16.31 -37.92
N PRO A 74 -5.09 17.21 -38.75
CA PRO A 74 -6.05 18.20 -38.28
C PRO A 74 -7.39 17.54 -37.93
N ILE A 75 -8.06 18.06 -36.91
CA ILE A 75 -9.45 17.74 -36.63
C ILE A 75 -10.32 18.38 -37.70
N ARG A 76 -11.26 17.63 -38.29
CA ARG A 76 -12.23 18.15 -39.25
C ARG A 76 -13.08 19.24 -38.60
N ARG A 77 -13.16 20.40 -39.26
CA ARG A 77 -13.98 21.51 -38.81
C ARG A 77 -15.45 21.13 -38.97
N ILE A 78 -16.14 20.94 -37.85
CA ILE A 78 -17.58 20.72 -37.86
C ILE A 78 -18.24 22.08 -37.65
N ASN A 79 -19.01 22.56 -38.64
CA ASN A 79 -19.79 23.80 -38.54
C ASN A 79 -21.02 23.63 -37.64
N ASN A 80 -20.82 23.27 -36.36
CA ASN A 80 -21.87 23.05 -35.37
C ASN A 80 -21.97 24.20 -34.36
N GLN A 81 -21.41 25.37 -34.67
CA GLN A 81 -21.41 26.51 -33.76
C GLN A 81 -22.13 27.69 -34.41
N LYS A 82 -23.29 28.05 -33.86
CA LYS A 82 -23.93 29.35 -34.08
C LYS A 82 -23.46 30.30 -32.99
N HIS A 83 -23.17 31.54 -33.38
CA HIS A 83 -22.96 32.63 -32.42
C HIS A 83 -24.33 33.06 -31.87
N TYR A 84 -24.62 32.68 -30.64
CA TYR A 84 -25.81 33.16 -29.92
C TYR A 84 -25.46 34.43 -29.15
N ASN A 85 -26.40 35.36 -29.08
CA ASN A 85 -26.25 36.56 -28.23
C ASN A 85 -26.47 36.16 -26.76
N ILE A 86 -25.37 35.94 -26.03
CA ILE A 86 -25.39 35.48 -24.65
C ILE A 86 -25.31 36.69 -23.72
N GLN A 87 -26.27 36.82 -22.80
CA GLN A 87 -26.15 37.82 -21.74
C GLN A 87 -25.12 37.37 -20.71
N HIS A 88 -23.95 38.01 -20.74
CA HIS A 88 -22.86 37.76 -19.79
C HIS A 88 -23.11 38.54 -18.50
N ASN A 89 -23.29 37.80 -17.41
CA ASN A 89 -23.48 38.33 -16.08
C ASN A 89 -22.33 37.88 -15.17
N ILE A 90 -21.91 38.74 -14.25
CA ILE A 90 -20.94 38.35 -13.21
C ILE A 90 -21.70 37.54 -12.15
N ILE A 91 -21.11 36.42 -11.71
CA ILE A 91 -21.65 35.63 -10.59
C ILE A 91 -21.82 36.54 -9.36
N ASN A 92 -23.05 36.61 -8.85
CA ASN A 92 -23.43 37.41 -7.69
C ASN A 92 -23.77 36.49 -6.50
N LYS A 93 -24.31 37.06 -5.41
CA LYS A 93 -24.71 36.31 -4.20
C LYS A 93 -25.76 35.21 -4.45
N GLN A 94 -26.42 35.18 -5.62
CA GLN A 94 -27.45 34.19 -5.97
C GLN A 94 -26.87 32.90 -6.58
N PHE A 95 -25.54 32.81 -6.80
CA PHE A 95 -24.89 31.61 -7.36
C PHE A 95 -23.74 31.13 -6.46
N ILE A 96 -24.06 30.72 -5.22
CA ILE A 96 -23.02 30.34 -4.24
C ILE A 96 -22.23 29.11 -4.69
N HIS A 97 -20.95 29.06 -4.34
CA HIS A 97 -20.05 27.93 -4.63
C HIS A 97 -20.04 27.48 -6.10
N CYS A 98 -20.43 28.37 -7.02
CA CYS A 98 -20.44 28.12 -8.46
C CYS A 98 -19.35 28.95 -9.15
N HIS A 99 -18.65 28.34 -10.11
CA HIS A 99 -17.65 29.01 -10.96
C HIS A 99 -18.26 29.51 -12.26
N SER A 100 -19.23 28.76 -12.80
CA SER A 100 -19.87 29.01 -14.09
C SER A 100 -21.26 28.39 -14.06
N PHE A 101 -22.29 29.16 -14.42
CA PHE A 101 -23.67 28.70 -14.51
C PHE A 101 -24.31 29.25 -15.79
N LEU A 102 -24.75 28.35 -16.66
CA LEU A 102 -25.46 28.67 -17.90
C LEU A 102 -26.84 28.08 -17.83
N TYR A 103 -27.84 28.84 -18.28
CA TYR A 103 -29.12 28.26 -18.61
C TYR A 103 -29.78 28.93 -19.80
N THR A 104 -30.59 28.15 -20.51
CA THR A 104 -31.33 28.57 -21.70
C THR A 104 -32.75 28.07 -21.58
N HIS A 105 -33.69 28.97 -21.76
CA HIS A 105 -35.10 28.65 -21.77
C HIS A 105 -35.58 28.54 -23.22
N PHE A 106 -36.15 27.37 -23.55
CA PHE A 106 -36.74 27.11 -24.86
C PHE A 106 -38.25 26.96 -24.75
N HIS A 107 -38.95 27.46 -25.77
CA HIS A 107 -40.36 27.23 -26.01
C HIS A 107 -40.60 26.44 -27.30
N THR A 108 -41.83 25.96 -27.50
CA THR A 108 -42.28 25.23 -28.70
C THR A 108 -41.49 23.95 -28.98
N ILE A 109 -41.10 23.25 -27.91
CA ILE A 109 -40.39 21.98 -28.01
C ILE A 109 -41.33 20.87 -28.46
N LYS A 110 -40.89 20.08 -29.42
CA LYS A 110 -41.53 18.83 -29.86
C LYS A 110 -40.70 17.63 -29.42
N VAL A 111 -41.14 16.96 -28.36
CA VAL A 111 -40.54 15.70 -27.89
C VAL A 111 -41.02 14.55 -28.76
N GLN A 112 -40.08 13.83 -29.37
CA GLN A 112 -40.38 12.73 -30.29
C GLN A 112 -39.20 11.75 -30.38
N SER A 113 -39.38 10.67 -31.15
CA SER A 113 -38.31 9.72 -31.48
C SER A 113 -37.09 10.42 -32.12
N SER A 114 -35.89 10.10 -31.63
CA SER A 114 -34.63 10.53 -32.23
C SER A 114 -34.41 10.04 -33.66
N PRO A 115 -33.67 10.79 -34.49
CA PRO A 115 -33.28 10.33 -35.82
C PRO A 115 -32.35 9.11 -35.76
N LYS A 116 -32.35 8.30 -36.84
CA LYS A 116 -31.59 7.04 -36.91
C LYS A 116 -30.10 7.18 -36.56
N TRP A 117 -29.45 8.25 -37.01
CA TRP A 117 -28.03 8.48 -36.74
C TRP A 117 -27.73 8.67 -35.24
N LEU A 118 -28.61 9.37 -34.52
CA LEU A 118 -28.44 9.62 -33.09
C LEU A 118 -28.67 8.35 -32.29
N LYS A 119 -29.72 7.59 -32.64
CA LYS A 119 -30.00 6.27 -32.06
C LYS A 119 -28.82 5.31 -32.23
N SER A 120 -28.28 5.21 -33.44
CA SER A 120 -27.16 4.31 -33.73
C SER A 120 -25.88 4.69 -32.97
N LYS A 121 -25.61 5.99 -32.78
CA LYS A 121 -24.49 6.44 -31.95
C LYS A 121 -24.68 6.02 -30.49
N LEU A 122 -25.85 6.24 -29.90
CA LEU A 122 -26.12 5.85 -28.51
C LEU A 122 -26.08 4.33 -28.30
N GLU A 123 -26.62 3.55 -29.24
CA GLU A 123 -26.56 2.08 -29.21
C GLU A 123 -25.13 1.54 -29.14
N SER A 124 -24.18 2.16 -29.85
CA SER A 124 -22.76 1.75 -29.81
C SER A 124 -22.14 1.88 -28.40
N TYR A 125 -22.76 2.67 -27.53
CA TYR A 125 -22.40 2.85 -26.12
C TYR A 125 -23.35 2.11 -25.16
N LYS A 126 -24.22 1.24 -25.68
CA LYS A 126 -25.26 0.53 -24.93
C LYS A 126 -26.25 1.46 -24.21
N ILE A 127 -26.44 2.68 -24.73
CA ILE A 127 -27.41 3.64 -24.21
C ILE A 127 -28.71 3.47 -25.01
N THR A 128 -29.81 3.19 -24.31
CA THR A 128 -31.14 3.10 -24.91
C THR A 128 -31.65 4.49 -25.28
N SER A 129 -32.06 4.66 -26.53
CA SER A 129 -32.69 5.90 -27.01
C SER A 129 -34.08 6.06 -26.39
N ILE A 130 -34.36 7.23 -25.82
CA ILE A 130 -35.63 7.53 -25.17
C ILE A 130 -36.41 8.54 -26.01
N ASN A 131 -35.88 9.74 -26.20
CA ASN A 131 -36.45 10.79 -27.04
C ASN A 131 -35.37 11.75 -27.53
N ASN A 132 -35.68 12.55 -28.54
CA ASN A 132 -34.76 13.52 -29.14
C ASN A 132 -34.12 14.47 -28.13
N VAL A 133 -34.83 14.88 -27.07
CA VAL A 133 -34.30 15.80 -26.05
C VAL A 133 -33.27 15.10 -25.15
N THR A 134 -33.61 13.98 -24.54
CA THR A 134 -32.72 13.23 -23.63
C THR A 134 -31.53 12.60 -24.35
N ASP A 135 -31.74 12.20 -25.60
CA ASP A 135 -30.70 11.61 -26.45
C ASP A 135 -29.65 12.66 -26.86
N ILE A 136 -30.05 13.92 -27.09
CA ILE A 136 -29.09 15.03 -27.32
C ILE A 136 -28.19 15.21 -26.11
N ILE A 137 -28.74 15.22 -24.89
CA ILE A 137 -27.94 15.36 -23.67
C ILE A 137 -26.94 14.20 -23.53
N SER A 138 -27.38 12.98 -23.82
CA SER A 138 -26.51 11.80 -23.80
C SER A 138 -25.41 11.88 -24.85
N LEU A 139 -25.72 12.35 -26.06
CA LEU A 139 -24.73 12.58 -27.12
C LEU A 139 -23.69 13.62 -26.69
N ILE A 140 -24.12 14.76 -26.15
CA ILE A 140 -23.24 15.84 -25.71
C ILE A 140 -22.32 15.36 -24.59
N LYS A 141 -22.84 14.57 -23.66
CA LYS A 141 -22.05 13.94 -22.60
C LYS A 141 -20.99 13.01 -23.18
N LEU A 142 -21.31 12.14 -24.13
CA LEU A 142 -20.32 11.26 -24.76
C LEU A 142 -19.28 12.06 -25.57
N LYS A 143 -19.74 13.03 -26.36
CA LYS A 143 -18.89 13.79 -27.28
C LYS A 143 -17.91 14.70 -26.55
N TRP A 144 -18.40 15.47 -25.59
CA TRP A 144 -17.65 16.53 -24.92
C TRP A 144 -17.26 16.17 -23.49
N GLY A 145 -17.77 15.07 -22.95
CA GLY A 145 -17.56 14.72 -21.55
C GLY A 145 -18.21 15.73 -20.62
N GLN A 146 -19.28 16.43 -21.04
CA GLN A 146 -19.92 17.49 -20.25
C GLN A 146 -21.32 17.05 -19.81
N HIS A 147 -21.60 17.16 -18.51
CA HIS A 147 -22.93 16.89 -17.99
C HIS A 147 -23.81 18.13 -18.14
N LEU A 148 -24.86 18.02 -18.96
CA LEU A 148 -25.89 19.04 -19.10
C LEU A 148 -27.16 18.57 -18.38
N GLU A 149 -27.78 19.46 -17.64
CA GLU A 149 -29.07 19.21 -16.99
C GLU A 149 -30.17 19.79 -17.85
N ILE A 150 -31.30 19.09 -17.91
CA ILE A 150 -32.49 19.54 -18.62
C ILE A 150 -33.71 19.36 -17.75
N PHE A 151 -34.58 20.36 -17.72
CA PHE A 151 -35.76 20.36 -16.88
C PHE A 151 -37.00 20.68 -17.72
N ASP A 152 -38.11 19.99 -17.46
CA ASP A 152 -39.42 20.37 -17.98
C ASP A 152 -39.87 21.66 -17.28
N PHE A 153 -39.93 22.76 -18.05
CA PHE A 153 -40.28 24.06 -17.49
C PHE A 153 -41.72 24.08 -16.96
N ASN A 154 -42.63 23.36 -17.61
CA ASN A 154 -44.05 23.32 -17.24
C ASN A 154 -44.28 22.65 -15.88
N LYS A 155 -43.34 21.79 -15.45
CA LYS A 155 -43.42 21.07 -14.16
C LYS A 155 -42.73 21.78 -13.01
N ILE A 156 -41.84 22.72 -13.30
CA ILE A 156 -41.03 23.44 -12.30
C ILE A 156 -41.42 24.91 -12.14
N SER A 157 -42.46 25.38 -12.85
CA SER A 157 -42.88 26.78 -12.84
C SER A 157 -44.39 26.92 -12.98
N ASN A 158 -45.02 27.61 -12.01
CA ASN A 158 -46.46 27.91 -12.05
C ASN A 158 -46.78 29.28 -12.68
N ASN A 159 -45.80 30.19 -12.78
CA ASN A 159 -46.02 31.62 -13.10
C ASN A 159 -45.32 32.10 -14.38
N ASN A 160 -44.91 31.20 -15.29
CA ASN A 160 -44.22 31.48 -16.56
C ASN A 160 -42.96 32.38 -16.48
N LYS A 161 -42.43 32.65 -15.28
CA LYS A 161 -41.18 33.39 -15.07
C LYS A 161 -40.10 32.44 -14.58
N ILE A 162 -38.92 32.54 -15.18
CA ILE A 162 -37.73 31.79 -14.78
C ILE A 162 -36.88 32.65 -13.84
N SER A 163 -36.54 32.12 -12.67
CA SER A 163 -35.65 32.77 -11.71
C SER A 163 -34.81 31.71 -11.01
N ILE A 164 -33.68 31.38 -11.64
CA ILE A 164 -32.77 30.35 -11.15
C ILE A 164 -31.78 30.93 -10.15
N LYS A 165 -31.62 30.25 -9.01
CA LYS A 165 -30.62 30.55 -7.98
C LYS A 165 -29.91 29.27 -7.53
N VAL A 166 -28.70 29.43 -7.02
CA VAL A 166 -27.96 28.41 -6.29
C VAL A 166 -27.76 28.91 -4.86
N GLU A 167 -28.33 28.20 -3.90
CA GLU A 167 -28.37 28.62 -2.50
C GLU A 167 -28.30 27.44 -1.53
N TYR A 168 -28.02 27.73 -0.25
CA TYR A 168 -28.08 26.71 0.79
C TYR A 168 -29.55 26.36 1.02
N ASN A 169 -29.82 25.07 1.22
CA ASN A 169 -31.15 24.65 1.59
C ASN A 169 -31.60 25.33 2.91
N GLN A 170 -32.77 25.97 2.89
CA GLN A 170 -33.32 26.73 4.03
C GLN A 170 -34.44 25.98 4.76
N GLN A 171 -34.94 24.87 4.21
CA GLN A 171 -36.12 24.17 4.72
C GLN A 171 -35.89 22.66 4.78
N ASN A 172 -36.42 22.02 5.83
CA ASN A 172 -36.42 20.57 5.90
C ASN A 172 -37.46 20.03 4.92
N HIS A 173 -37.02 19.31 3.90
CA HIS A 173 -37.92 18.67 2.95
C HIS A 173 -37.29 17.41 2.36
N ILE A 174 -38.15 16.53 1.84
CA ILE A 174 -37.73 15.32 1.15
C ILE A 174 -37.53 15.66 -0.32
N PHE A 175 -36.32 15.41 -0.82
CA PHE A 175 -35.98 15.53 -2.22
C PHE A 175 -35.97 14.15 -2.86
N VAL A 176 -36.70 13.98 -3.97
CA VAL A 176 -36.72 12.73 -4.74
C VAL A 176 -35.78 12.90 -5.92
N THR A 177 -34.68 12.16 -5.91
CA THR A 177 -33.72 12.19 -7.03
C THR A 177 -34.29 11.48 -8.26
N ARG A 178 -33.69 11.70 -9.44
CA ARG A 178 -34.10 11.01 -10.69
C ARG A 178 -34.10 9.49 -10.59
N ASN A 179 -33.23 8.94 -9.75
CA ASN A 179 -33.10 7.50 -9.50
C ASN A 179 -33.99 7.01 -8.33
N ASP A 180 -35.06 7.73 -7.98
CA ASP A 180 -36.01 7.36 -6.93
C ASP A 180 -35.44 7.26 -5.51
N LYS A 181 -34.25 7.82 -5.28
CA LYS A 181 -33.68 7.90 -3.93
C LYS A 181 -34.30 9.07 -3.18
N LEU A 182 -34.86 8.79 -2.01
CA LEU A 182 -35.35 9.81 -1.09
C LEU A 182 -34.18 10.38 -0.28
N VAL A 183 -34.06 11.71 -0.28
CA VAL A 183 -33.00 12.43 0.41
C VAL A 183 -33.62 13.42 1.36
N ASN A 184 -33.33 13.27 2.64
CA ASN A 184 -33.74 14.24 3.66
C ASN A 184 -32.79 15.43 3.62
N LEU A 185 -33.25 16.54 3.07
CA LEU A 185 -32.48 17.78 3.06
C LEU A 185 -32.74 18.53 4.35
N ASN A 186 -31.73 18.62 5.21
CA ASN A 186 -31.76 19.41 6.43
C ASN A 186 -31.34 20.85 6.13
N LYS A 187 -31.66 21.80 7.01
CA LYS A 187 -31.18 23.17 6.86
C LYS A 187 -29.65 23.23 6.77
N HIS A 188 -29.14 23.92 5.76
CA HIS A 188 -27.72 24.18 5.49
C HIS A 188 -26.81 22.98 5.21
N ASN A 189 -27.34 21.75 5.17
CA ASN A 189 -26.54 20.54 4.92
C ASN A 189 -26.19 20.32 3.44
N CYS A 190 -26.77 21.10 2.54
CA CYS A 190 -26.57 20.97 1.11
C CYS A 190 -26.81 22.28 0.37
N ILE A 191 -26.38 22.29 -0.89
CA ILE A 191 -26.63 23.38 -1.84
C ILE A 191 -27.60 22.85 -2.88
N ILE A 192 -28.63 23.65 -3.17
CA ILE A 192 -29.68 23.35 -4.11
C ILE A 192 -29.71 24.39 -5.22
N VAL A 193 -30.14 23.96 -6.40
CA VAL A 193 -30.56 24.86 -7.48
C VAL A 193 -32.08 25.02 -7.35
N THR A 194 -32.54 26.26 -7.29
CA THR A 194 -33.97 26.59 -7.17
C THR A 194 -34.47 27.36 -8.37
N ASN A 195 -35.72 27.12 -8.78
CA ASN A 195 -36.48 28.01 -9.65
C ASN A 195 -37.62 28.63 -8.83
N ASN A 196 -37.67 29.96 -8.70
CA ASN A 196 -38.66 30.64 -7.86
C ASN A 196 -38.76 30.05 -6.43
N ASN A 197 -37.61 29.75 -5.81
CA ASN A 197 -37.46 29.10 -4.49
C ASN A 197 -37.91 27.62 -4.42
N TYR A 198 -38.33 27.01 -5.53
CA TYR A 198 -38.61 25.58 -5.59
C TYR A 198 -37.35 24.78 -5.97
N PRO A 199 -36.95 23.76 -5.19
CA PRO A 199 -35.75 22.97 -5.44
C PRO A 199 -35.89 22.08 -6.67
N ILE A 200 -35.08 22.32 -7.69
CA ILE A 200 -35.09 21.57 -8.96
C ILE A 200 -33.90 20.61 -9.09
N SER A 201 -32.80 20.86 -8.39
CA SER A 201 -31.58 20.03 -8.44
C SER A 201 -30.78 20.12 -7.14
N LEU A 202 -30.16 19.02 -6.75
CA LEU A 202 -29.03 19.01 -5.80
C LEU A 202 -27.80 19.47 -6.56
N ALA A 203 -27.24 20.62 -6.18
CA ALA A 203 -26.21 21.29 -6.96
C ALA A 203 -25.03 20.36 -7.27
N GLY A 204 -24.84 20.05 -8.56
CA GLY A 204 -23.73 19.23 -9.05
C GLY A 204 -23.81 17.75 -8.67
N ILE A 205 -24.97 17.26 -8.23
CA ILE A 205 -25.19 15.87 -7.82
C ILE A 205 -26.30 15.22 -8.65
N ASP A 206 -27.55 15.61 -8.48
CA ASP A 206 -28.68 14.99 -9.20
C ASP A 206 -29.88 15.93 -9.27
N CYS A 207 -30.73 15.74 -10.28
CA CYS A 207 -31.93 16.53 -10.49
C CYS A 207 -33.16 15.93 -9.80
N SER A 208 -34.20 16.74 -9.63
CA SER A 208 -35.50 16.30 -9.09
C SER A 208 -36.24 15.45 -10.13
N LYS A 209 -36.80 14.32 -9.71
CA LYS A 209 -37.64 13.46 -10.58
C LYS A 209 -38.84 14.21 -11.16
N LEU A 210 -39.38 15.18 -10.44
CA LEU A 210 -40.55 15.98 -10.86
C LEU A 210 -40.27 16.81 -12.12
N SER A 211 -39.00 17.09 -12.41
CA SER A 211 -38.58 17.90 -13.55
C SER A 211 -38.31 17.09 -14.84
N ASN A 212 -38.62 15.80 -14.86
CA ASN A 212 -38.33 14.93 -16.00
C ASN A 212 -39.15 15.29 -17.24
N ILE A 213 -38.51 15.18 -18.41
CA ILE A 213 -39.11 15.39 -19.72
C ILE A 213 -40.01 14.21 -20.08
N ASP A 214 -41.19 14.49 -20.62
CA ASP A 214 -42.10 13.50 -21.21
C ASP A 214 -42.61 13.95 -22.60
N LEU A 215 -43.52 13.17 -23.18
CA LEU A 215 -44.06 13.46 -24.52
C LEU A 215 -44.93 14.74 -24.57
N ASN A 216 -45.42 15.22 -23.43
CA ASN A 216 -46.26 16.41 -23.32
C ASN A 216 -45.42 17.68 -23.05
N THR A 217 -44.12 17.54 -22.78
CA THR A 217 -43.23 18.68 -22.54
C THR A 217 -43.16 19.60 -23.76
N SER A 218 -43.55 20.86 -23.60
CA SER A 218 -43.54 21.89 -24.65
C SER A 218 -42.56 23.04 -24.40
N SER A 219 -41.97 23.09 -23.20
CA SER A 219 -41.05 24.12 -22.74
C SER A 219 -39.97 23.49 -21.85
N ILE A 220 -38.71 23.83 -22.05
CA ILE A 220 -37.57 23.23 -21.33
C ILE A 220 -36.58 24.27 -20.87
N VAL A 221 -35.87 23.96 -19.80
CA VAL A 221 -34.67 24.68 -19.37
C VAL A 221 -33.47 23.77 -19.52
N LEU A 222 -32.53 24.17 -20.37
CA LEU A 222 -31.20 23.56 -20.45
C LEU A 222 -30.27 24.28 -19.47
N GLN A 223 -29.43 23.53 -18.76
CA GLN A 223 -28.49 24.06 -17.77
C GLN A 223 -27.11 23.40 -17.91
N ALA A 224 -26.05 24.21 -17.78
CA ALA A 224 -24.70 23.73 -17.50
C ALA A 224 -24.14 24.43 -16.27
N SER A 225 -23.43 23.71 -15.40
CA SER A 225 -22.91 24.30 -14.18
C SER A 225 -21.58 23.67 -13.77
N ILE A 226 -20.67 24.51 -13.26
CA ILE A 226 -19.37 24.11 -12.70
C ILE A 226 -19.34 24.57 -11.25
N PHE A 227 -19.40 23.64 -10.31
CA PHE A 227 -19.41 23.94 -8.88
C PHE A 227 -18.00 23.84 -8.28
N ASN A 228 -17.86 24.30 -7.03
CA ASN A 228 -16.62 24.11 -6.28
C ASN A 228 -16.45 22.64 -5.89
N LYS A 229 -15.35 22.02 -6.33
CA LYS A 229 -14.99 20.63 -6.08
C LYS A 229 -15.05 20.21 -4.61
N ASN A 230 -14.52 21.04 -3.70
CA ASN A 230 -14.48 20.70 -2.27
C ASN A 230 -15.88 20.71 -1.67
N THR A 231 -16.72 21.65 -2.13
CA THR A 231 -18.12 21.74 -1.73
C THR A 231 -18.91 20.52 -2.20
N ILE A 232 -18.79 20.12 -3.47
CA ILE A 232 -19.48 18.91 -3.97
C ILE A 232 -18.99 17.64 -3.25
N LYS A 233 -17.68 17.53 -2.98
CA LYS A 233 -17.12 16.39 -2.22
C LYS A 233 -17.71 16.30 -0.80
N GLY A 234 -17.86 17.44 -0.13
CA GLY A 234 -18.50 17.51 1.19
C GLY A 234 -19.96 17.03 1.15
N ILE A 235 -20.75 17.61 0.23
CA ILE A 235 -22.18 17.29 0.11
C ILE A 235 -22.40 15.82 -0.30
N SER A 236 -21.62 15.30 -1.25
CA SER A 236 -21.72 13.90 -1.70
C SER A 236 -21.47 12.91 -0.55
N LYS A 237 -20.48 13.21 0.32
CA LYS A 237 -20.18 12.40 1.51
C LYS A 237 -21.28 12.53 2.58
N GLU A 238 -21.77 13.74 2.81
CA GLU A 238 -22.81 14.00 3.81
C GLU A 238 -24.15 13.36 3.45
N LEU A 239 -24.54 13.41 2.17
CA LEU A 239 -25.78 12.80 1.67
C LEU A 239 -25.62 11.29 1.39
N ALA A 240 -24.39 10.75 1.43
CA ALA A 240 -24.06 9.40 0.95
C ALA A 240 -24.65 9.12 -0.45
N ILE A 241 -24.51 10.10 -1.36
CA ILE A 241 -24.95 10.02 -2.75
C ILE A 241 -23.76 10.34 -3.64
N GLU A 242 -23.44 9.39 -4.50
CA GLU A 242 -22.41 9.54 -5.51
C GLU A 242 -23.06 9.26 -6.87
N THR A 243 -23.04 10.26 -7.75
CA THR A 243 -23.54 10.17 -9.12
C THR A 243 -22.39 10.41 -10.09
N GLU A 244 -22.61 10.11 -11.36
CA GLU A 244 -21.61 10.43 -12.39
C GLU A 244 -21.34 11.93 -12.49
N ASN A 245 -22.36 12.78 -12.31
CA ASN A 245 -22.20 14.24 -12.29
C ASN A 245 -21.35 14.67 -11.07
N SER A 246 -21.64 14.15 -9.87
CA SER A 246 -20.88 14.51 -8.67
C SER A 246 -19.42 14.07 -8.77
N LEU A 247 -19.17 12.86 -9.28
CA LEU A 247 -17.83 12.36 -9.57
C LEU A 247 -17.08 13.24 -10.56
N GLN A 248 -17.76 13.71 -11.60
CA GLN A 248 -17.18 14.58 -12.61
C GLN A 248 -16.83 15.97 -12.04
N GLN A 249 -17.73 16.56 -11.26
CA GLN A 249 -17.47 17.83 -10.55
C GLN A 249 -16.31 17.68 -9.55
N ILE A 250 -16.22 16.55 -8.85
CA ILE A 250 -15.13 16.25 -7.90
C ILE A 250 -13.80 16.02 -8.63
N LYS A 251 -13.80 15.40 -9.81
CA LYS A 251 -12.57 15.26 -10.62
C LYS A 251 -12.15 16.63 -11.17
N GLY A 252 -13.11 17.48 -11.49
CA GLY A 252 -12.93 18.84 -12.01
C GLY A 252 -13.41 18.92 -13.45
N ILE A 253 -14.29 19.87 -13.73
CA ILE A 253 -14.84 20.10 -15.06
C ILE A 253 -14.03 21.18 -15.78
N ASN A 254 -13.67 20.88 -17.02
CA ASN A 254 -13.00 21.81 -17.90
C ASN A 254 -13.98 22.85 -18.44
N SER A 255 -13.81 24.12 -18.06
CA SER A 255 -14.69 25.20 -18.50
C SER A 255 -14.61 25.48 -20.00
N PHE A 256 -13.49 25.13 -20.65
CA PHE A 256 -13.28 25.37 -22.07
C PHE A 256 -14.30 24.63 -22.95
N ASP A 257 -14.58 23.36 -22.63
CA ASP A 257 -15.47 22.53 -23.43
C ASP A 257 -16.95 22.74 -23.10
N VAL A 258 -17.27 23.32 -21.94
CA VAL A 258 -18.66 23.58 -21.53
C VAL A 258 -19.37 24.47 -22.55
N LEU A 259 -18.77 25.57 -23.00
CA LEU A 259 -19.42 26.47 -23.96
C LEU A 259 -19.63 25.82 -25.34
N ASN A 260 -18.66 25.02 -25.80
CA ASN A 260 -18.78 24.29 -27.05
C ASN A 260 -19.87 23.21 -26.98
N ALA A 261 -19.88 22.44 -25.89
CA ALA A 261 -20.89 21.43 -25.61
C ALA A 261 -22.29 22.03 -25.53
N TYR A 262 -22.40 23.17 -24.83
CA TYR A 262 -23.67 23.87 -24.62
C TYR A 262 -24.20 24.48 -25.92
N SER A 263 -23.34 25.14 -26.71
CA SER A 263 -23.70 25.67 -28.04
C SER A 263 -24.21 24.58 -28.98
N GLU A 264 -23.53 23.44 -29.02
CA GLU A 264 -23.98 22.31 -29.85
C GLU A 264 -25.29 21.70 -29.35
N ALA A 265 -25.50 21.62 -28.03
CA ALA A 265 -26.76 21.18 -27.46
C ALA A 265 -27.92 22.09 -27.88
N ILE A 266 -27.74 23.41 -27.79
CA ILE A 266 -28.73 24.40 -28.24
C ILE A 266 -29.05 24.19 -29.72
N LEU A 267 -28.02 24.10 -30.58
CA LEU A 267 -28.19 23.91 -32.01
C LEU A 267 -29.00 22.64 -32.33
N LEU A 268 -28.69 21.53 -31.67
CA LEU A 268 -29.39 20.27 -31.86
C LEU A 268 -30.84 20.34 -31.38
N ILE A 269 -31.11 21.04 -30.27
CA ILE A 269 -32.46 21.26 -29.75
C ILE A 269 -33.28 22.13 -30.72
N GLU A 270 -32.72 23.22 -31.25
CA GLU A 270 -33.39 24.04 -32.27
C GLU A 270 -33.76 23.20 -33.50
N TYR A 271 -32.82 22.36 -33.96
CA TYR A 271 -32.98 21.63 -35.21
C TYR A 271 -33.90 20.41 -35.10
N LEU A 272 -33.65 19.55 -34.10
CA LEU A 272 -34.32 18.25 -33.93
C LEU A 272 -35.59 18.34 -33.08
N CYS A 273 -35.66 19.30 -32.16
CA CYS A 273 -36.80 19.48 -31.25
C CYS A 273 -37.66 20.70 -31.61
N LYS A 274 -37.25 21.49 -32.62
CA LYS A 274 -37.93 22.73 -33.05
C LYS A 274 -38.04 23.81 -31.97
N GLY A 275 -37.19 23.72 -30.94
CA GLY A 275 -37.20 24.68 -29.83
C GLY A 275 -36.79 26.08 -30.28
N THR A 276 -37.55 27.08 -29.85
CA THR A 276 -37.21 28.50 -30.00
C THR A 276 -36.63 29.04 -28.70
N ILE A 277 -35.45 29.64 -28.78
CA ILE A 277 -34.78 30.25 -27.62
C ILE A 277 -35.55 31.49 -27.20
N GLN A 278 -35.94 31.57 -25.93
CA GLN A 278 -36.41 32.83 -25.34
C GLN A 278 -35.22 33.63 -24.83
N ASN A 279 -34.52 33.09 -23.83
CA ASN A 279 -33.43 33.77 -23.16
C ASN A 279 -32.24 32.82 -22.96
N ILE A 280 -31.02 33.37 -23.01
CA ILE A 280 -29.78 32.70 -22.63
C ILE A 280 -29.08 33.57 -21.59
N HIS A 281 -28.81 32.98 -20.43
CA HIS A 281 -28.05 33.64 -19.38
C HIS A 281 -26.77 32.87 -19.07
N TYR A 282 -25.66 33.59 -18.98
CA TYR A 282 -24.38 33.04 -18.57
C TYR A 282 -23.81 33.83 -17.40
N PHE A 283 -23.78 33.19 -16.24
CA PHE A 283 -23.13 33.71 -15.04
C PHE A 283 -21.76 33.08 -14.90
N THR A 284 -20.70 33.90 -14.91
CA THR A 284 -19.33 33.41 -14.74
C THR A 284 -18.54 34.26 -13.77
N LYS A 285 -17.51 33.67 -13.15
CA LYS A 285 -16.48 34.43 -12.44
C LYS A 285 -15.67 35.25 -13.47
N PRO A 286 -15.05 36.38 -13.07
CA PRO A 286 -14.19 37.15 -13.96
C PRO A 286 -13.12 36.26 -14.60
N GLN A 287 -12.85 36.54 -15.88
CA GLN A 287 -12.02 35.70 -16.74
C GLN A 287 -10.60 35.55 -16.14
N ILE A 288 -10.17 34.32 -15.93
CA ILE A 288 -8.81 34.01 -15.49
C ILE A 288 -7.87 34.34 -16.66
N LYS A 289 -6.91 35.24 -16.42
CA LYS A 289 -5.85 35.54 -17.38
C LYS A 289 -4.81 34.42 -17.29
N TYR A 290 -4.68 33.62 -18.34
CA TYR A 290 -3.67 32.56 -18.39
C TYR A 290 -2.29 33.19 -18.65
N GLU A 291 -1.36 33.01 -17.72
CA GLU A 291 0.02 33.43 -17.88
C GLU A 291 0.83 32.39 -18.66
N PRO A 292 1.79 32.80 -19.51
CA PRO A 292 2.61 31.87 -20.25
C PRO A 292 3.66 31.20 -19.35
N LEU A 293 4.04 29.97 -19.71
CA LEU A 293 5.19 29.30 -19.13
C LEU A 293 6.46 29.70 -19.89
N LEU A 294 7.46 30.20 -19.16
CA LEU A 294 8.76 30.60 -19.70
C LEU A 294 9.78 29.47 -19.57
N ILE A 295 10.17 28.85 -20.69
CA ILE A 295 11.07 27.69 -20.70
C ILE A 295 12.30 27.96 -21.59
N GLN A 296 13.50 27.66 -21.09
CA GLN A 296 14.72 27.70 -21.88
C GLN A 296 14.92 26.36 -22.59
N GLU A 297 15.41 26.39 -23.84
CA GLU A 297 15.73 25.19 -24.61
C GLU A 297 16.71 24.27 -23.87
N LYS A 298 17.73 24.86 -23.21
CA LYS A 298 18.69 24.11 -22.40
C LYS A 298 18.00 23.27 -21.32
N TYR A 299 17.01 23.83 -20.63
CA TYR A 299 16.30 23.12 -19.57
C TYR A 299 15.49 21.93 -20.11
N ILE A 300 14.91 22.05 -21.31
CA ILE A 300 14.22 20.94 -21.98
C ILE A 300 15.21 19.80 -22.25
N ASN A 301 16.38 20.14 -22.80
CA ASN A 301 17.41 19.17 -23.17
C ASN A 301 18.09 18.53 -21.95
N ASP A 302 18.32 19.29 -20.88
CA ASP A 302 18.90 18.77 -19.63
C ASP A 302 17.99 17.72 -18.96
N ILE A 303 16.67 17.85 -19.14
CA ILE A 303 15.67 16.91 -18.60
C ILE A 303 15.44 15.71 -19.53
N LEU A 304 15.24 15.94 -20.83
CA LEU A 304 14.92 14.87 -21.78
C LEU A 304 16.16 14.06 -22.21
N GLY A 305 17.35 14.66 -22.15
CA GLY A 305 18.60 14.00 -22.54
C GLY A 305 18.78 13.86 -24.05
N PHE A 306 19.52 12.82 -24.43
CA PHE A 306 19.92 12.58 -25.82
C PHE A 306 18.98 11.62 -26.55
N THR A 307 18.88 11.79 -27.87
CA THR A 307 18.05 11.00 -28.78
C THR A 307 18.90 10.23 -29.81
N LEU A 308 18.34 9.12 -30.30
CA LEU A 308 18.93 8.31 -31.37
C LEU A 308 18.79 9.03 -32.73
N LYS A 309 19.87 9.03 -33.52
CA LYS A 309 19.81 9.56 -34.88
C LYS A 309 19.21 8.51 -35.83
N LYS A 310 18.27 8.91 -36.70
CA LYS A 310 17.68 8.06 -37.77
C LYS A 310 18.68 7.46 -38.78
N THR A 311 19.96 7.80 -38.70
CA THR A 311 21.02 7.33 -39.62
C THR A 311 22.15 6.80 -38.75
N ASN A 312 22.70 5.62 -39.09
CA ASN A 312 23.76 4.81 -38.44
C ASN A 312 25.04 5.56 -38.02
N SER A 313 24.93 6.71 -37.39
CA SER A 313 26.01 7.61 -37.01
C SER A 313 25.88 7.87 -35.52
N SER A 314 26.87 7.37 -34.79
CA SER A 314 26.99 7.19 -33.34
C SER A 314 27.07 8.49 -32.51
N LYS A 315 26.54 9.61 -33.02
CA LYS A 315 26.58 10.90 -32.32
C LYS A 315 25.24 11.17 -31.63
N ALA A 316 25.25 11.13 -30.30
CA ALA A 316 24.16 11.58 -29.45
C ALA A 316 23.79 13.04 -29.80
N LYS A 317 22.50 13.30 -29.97
CA LYS A 317 21.95 14.65 -30.21
C LYS A 317 20.81 14.92 -29.25
N THR A 318 20.48 16.18 -29.02
CA THR A 318 19.26 16.55 -28.28
C THR A 318 18.12 16.79 -29.27
N ILE A 319 16.88 16.83 -28.77
CA ILE A 319 15.74 17.31 -29.55
C ILE A 319 16.01 18.74 -30.02
N THR A 320 15.67 19.04 -31.28
CA THR A 320 15.91 20.38 -31.83
C THR A 320 14.79 21.33 -31.43
N LYS A 321 15.10 22.63 -31.29
CA LYS A 321 14.08 23.69 -31.08
C LYS A 321 12.91 23.60 -32.05
N ARG A 322 13.17 23.30 -33.33
CA ARG A 322 12.13 23.18 -34.37
C ARG A 322 11.16 22.03 -34.08
N GLU A 323 11.68 20.87 -33.69
CA GLU A 323 10.85 19.72 -33.30
C GLU A 323 10.02 20.04 -32.04
N VAL A 324 10.61 20.73 -31.06
CA VAL A 324 9.89 21.20 -29.87
C VAL A 324 8.73 22.11 -30.23
N ILE A 325 8.96 23.15 -31.04
CA ILE A 325 7.92 24.09 -31.46
C ILE A 325 6.82 23.38 -32.26
N GLU A 326 7.19 22.46 -33.16
CA GLU A 326 6.23 21.68 -33.94
C GLU A 326 5.33 20.83 -33.03
N ILE A 327 5.90 20.14 -32.05
CA ILE A 327 5.14 19.35 -31.07
C ILE A 327 4.18 20.26 -30.27
N LEU A 328 4.67 21.40 -29.78
CA LEU A 328 3.85 22.35 -29.03
C LEU A 328 2.70 22.91 -29.87
N HIS A 329 2.91 23.16 -31.16
CA HIS A 329 1.84 23.56 -32.07
C HIS A 329 0.78 22.46 -32.23
N TYR A 330 1.17 21.19 -32.39
CA TYR A 330 0.21 20.08 -32.45
C TYR A 330 -0.56 19.91 -31.14
N LEU A 331 0.05 20.24 -30.00
CA LEU A 331 -0.62 20.31 -28.70
C LEU A 331 -1.53 21.54 -28.54
N ASN A 332 -1.71 22.35 -29.59
CA ASN A 332 -2.45 23.61 -29.60
C ASN A 332 -1.91 24.67 -28.62
N CYS A 333 -0.62 24.61 -28.29
CA CYS A 333 0.04 25.69 -27.55
C CYS A 333 0.37 26.85 -28.50
N ILE A 334 0.27 28.08 -28.01
CA ILE A 334 0.78 29.25 -28.72
C ILE A 334 2.18 29.53 -28.19
N VAL A 335 3.18 29.53 -29.07
CA VAL A 335 4.59 29.68 -28.70
C VAL A 335 5.15 30.96 -29.29
N PHE A 336 5.70 31.81 -28.45
CA PHE A 336 6.51 32.96 -28.87
C PHE A 336 7.96 32.78 -28.39
N GLU A 337 8.91 33.26 -29.17
CA GLU A 337 10.32 33.30 -28.77
C GLU A 337 10.67 34.70 -28.31
N ARG A 338 11.10 34.84 -27.05
CA ARG A 338 11.49 36.13 -26.47
C ARG A 338 12.69 35.97 -25.54
N PHE A 339 13.71 36.80 -25.73
CA PHE A 339 14.88 36.90 -24.84
C PHE A 339 15.56 35.55 -24.51
N GLY A 340 15.63 34.61 -25.46
CA GLY A 340 16.21 33.27 -25.24
C GLY A 340 15.30 32.27 -24.51
N HIS A 341 14.02 32.60 -24.35
CA HIS A 341 12.98 31.75 -23.79
C HIS A 341 11.88 31.44 -24.81
N LEU A 342 11.26 30.28 -24.67
CA LEU A 342 9.96 29.97 -25.24
C LEU A 342 8.87 30.42 -24.26
N GLU A 343 8.06 31.38 -24.68
CA GLU A 343 6.80 31.81 -24.06
C GLU A 343 5.68 30.91 -24.56
N ILE A 344 5.24 29.96 -23.71
CA ILE A 344 4.29 28.92 -24.09
C ILE A 344 2.95 29.19 -23.40
N TYR A 345 1.93 29.51 -24.19
CA TYR A 345 0.55 29.61 -23.73
C TYR A 345 -0.14 28.26 -23.90
N ILE A 346 -0.53 27.67 -22.77
CA ILE A 346 -1.21 26.38 -22.71
C ILE A 346 -2.67 26.55 -23.16
N PRO A 347 -3.21 25.64 -24.00
CA PRO A 347 -4.61 25.71 -24.38
C PRO A 347 -5.51 25.58 -23.15
N GLY A 348 -6.64 26.30 -23.16
CA GLY A 348 -7.55 26.37 -22.00
C GLY A 348 -7.98 24.98 -21.51
N TYR A 349 -8.13 24.01 -22.42
CA TYR A 349 -8.52 22.66 -22.04
C TYR A 349 -7.43 21.83 -21.33
N ARG A 350 -6.16 22.26 -21.34
CA ARG A 350 -5.05 21.63 -20.60
C ARG A 350 -4.53 22.50 -19.45
N SER A 351 -5.13 23.66 -19.20
CA SER A 351 -4.65 24.64 -18.23
C SER A 351 -4.59 24.14 -16.78
N THR A 352 -5.36 23.11 -16.44
CA THR A 352 -5.35 22.47 -15.12
C THR A 352 -4.39 21.29 -15.02
N SER A 353 -3.99 20.68 -16.14
CA SER A 353 -3.06 19.55 -16.19
C SER A 353 -1.63 19.97 -16.47
N ILE A 354 -1.42 21.05 -17.24
CA ILE A 354 -0.11 21.60 -17.57
C ILE A 354 0.04 22.95 -16.87
N THR A 355 0.67 22.93 -15.70
CA THR A 355 0.80 24.11 -14.82
C THR A 355 2.25 24.50 -14.54
N ARG A 356 3.19 23.57 -14.77
CA ARG A 356 4.63 23.73 -14.50
C ARG A 356 5.42 23.47 -15.76
N LYS A 357 6.66 23.98 -15.79
CA LYS A 357 7.60 23.76 -16.89
C LYS A 357 7.84 22.27 -17.18
N ILE A 358 7.90 21.44 -16.13
CA ILE A 358 8.12 19.99 -16.27
C ILE A 358 6.94 19.30 -16.95
N ASP A 359 5.71 19.79 -16.76
CA ASP A 359 4.51 19.22 -17.39
C ASP A 359 4.56 19.43 -18.92
N VAL A 360 5.10 20.58 -19.36
CA VAL A 360 5.35 20.83 -20.81
C VAL A 360 6.44 19.91 -21.35
N ILE A 361 7.52 19.70 -20.58
CA ILE A 361 8.63 18.84 -20.99
C ILE A 361 8.17 17.38 -21.10
N GLU A 362 7.31 16.91 -20.20
CA GLU A 362 6.65 15.60 -20.30
C GLU A 362 5.90 15.48 -21.64
N GLU A 363 5.06 16.47 -21.98
CA GLU A 363 4.29 16.44 -23.23
C GLU A 363 5.18 16.46 -24.47
N ILE A 364 6.30 17.19 -24.43
CA ILE A 364 7.30 17.17 -25.49
C ILE A 364 7.88 15.76 -25.63
N GLY A 365 8.36 15.16 -24.54
CA GLY A 365 8.94 13.82 -24.55
C GLY A 365 7.95 12.75 -25.01
N ARG A 366 6.71 12.83 -24.54
CA ARG A 366 5.62 11.90 -24.85
C ARG A 366 5.21 11.94 -26.32
N ILE A 367 5.01 13.13 -26.90
CA ILE A 367 4.66 13.27 -28.33
C ILE A 367 5.87 13.01 -29.22
N TYR A 368 7.09 13.32 -28.77
CA TYR A 368 8.30 12.93 -29.47
C TYR A 368 8.43 11.39 -29.53
N GLY A 369 8.10 10.71 -28.44
CA GLY A 369 8.22 9.26 -28.25
C GLY A 369 9.39 8.93 -27.34
N PHE A 370 9.10 8.35 -26.17
CA PHE A 370 10.13 8.02 -25.19
C PHE A 370 11.12 6.95 -25.69
N ASP A 371 10.69 6.10 -26.62
CA ASP A 371 11.48 5.08 -27.31
C ASP A 371 12.65 5.64 -28.14
N LYS A 372 12.64 6.95 -28.43
CA LYS A 372 13.68 7.62 -29.21
C LYS A 372 14.83 8.17 -28.38
N PHE A 373 14.69 8.21 -27.05
CA PHE A 373 15.73 8.68 -26.15
C PHE A 373 16.73 7.57 -25.85
N ILE A 374 17.97 7.96 -25.51
CA ILE A 374 19.06 7.05 -25.20
C ILE A 374 19.08 6.79 -23.70
N ASP A 375 19.17 5.51 -23.32
CA ASP A 375 19.44 5.13 -21.94
C ASP A 375 20.81 5.64 -21.50
N TYR A 376 20.83 6.56 -20.54
CA TYR A 376 22.05 7.10 -19.95
C TYR A 376 22.16 6.72 -18.48
N VAL A 377 23.17 5.93 -18.14
CA VAL A 377 23.49 5.61 -16.74
C VAL A 377 24.26 6.79 -16.15
N PRO A 378 23.73 7.48 -15.11
CA PRO A 378 24.45 8.58 -14.49
C PRO A 378 25.77 8.09 -13.88
N SER A 379 26.85 8.86 -14.06
CA SER A 379 28.13 8.58 -13.41
C SER A 379 28.04 8.92 -11.92
N TYR A 380 28.09 7.91 -11.05
CA TYR A 380 28.19 8.10 -9.61
C TYR A 380 29.62 7.83 -9.12
N ASN A 381 30.24 8.83 -8.49
CA ASN A 381 31.61 8.70 -7.96
C ASN A 381 31.65 8.14 -6.52
N THR A 382 30.50 7.85 -5.90
CA THR A 382 30.42 7.40 -4.51
C THR A 382 30.15 5.91 -4.41
N LYS A 383 30.89 5.20 -3.54
CA LYS A 383 30.62 3.80 -3.20
C LYS A 383 29.63 3.72 -2.05
N GLY A 384 28.52 3.01 -2.24
CA GLY A 384 27.59 2.68 -1.16
C GLY A 384 28.23 1.77 -0.10
N LYS A 385 27.70 1.80 1.13
CA LYS A 385 28.08 0.88 2.21
C LYS A 385 26.87 0.06 2.64
N ILE A 386 27.07 -1.23 2.87
CA ILE A 386 26.02 -2.10 3.43
C ILE A 386 25.85 -1.76 4.92
N ARG A 387 24.60 -1.64 5.37
CA ARG A 387 24.27 -1.39 6.78
C ARG A 387 24.73 -2.58 7.64
N LYS A 388 25.47 -2.32 8.73
CA LYS A 388 25.99 -3.36 9.64
C LYS A 388 24.90 -4.29 10.16
N GLU A 389 23.71 -3.77 10.43
CA GLU A 389 22.56 -4.57 10.87
C GLU A 389 22.12 -5.62 9.84
N LYS A 390 22.16 -5.29 8.54
CA LYS A 390 21.83 -6.25 7.48
C LYS A 390 22.81 -7.43 7.50
N LEU A 391 24.11 -7.16 7.61
CA LEU A 391 25.13 -8.21 7.71
C LEU A 391 24.89 -9.13 8.92
N LYS A 392 24.47 -8.55 10.05
CA LYS A 392 24.15 -9.33 11.27
C LYS A 392 22.88 -10.18 11.09
N ILE A 393 21.85 -9.65 10.44
CA ILE A 393 20.63 -10.42 10.09
C ILE A 393 21.01 -11.59 9.18
N ASP A 394 21.79 -11.33 8.14
CA ASP A 394 22.20 -12.36 7.18
C ASP A 394 23.06 -13.43 7.86
N GLN A 395 23.94 -13.05 8.80
CA GLN A 395 24.68 -13.98 9.64
C GLN A 395 23.74 -14.85 10.49
N ILE A 396 22.77 -14.26 11.19
CA ILE A 396 21.83 -15.02 12.02
C ILE A 396 20.97 -15.97 11.18
N ARG A 397 20.47 -15.49 10.03
CA ARG A 397 19.69 -16.31 9.09
C ARG A 397 20.48 -17.52 8.62
N ASN A 398 21.76 -17.33 8.27
CA ASN A 398 22.63 -18.43 7.84
C ASN A 398 22.86 -19.44 8.97
N ILE A 399 23.05 -18.98 10.21
CA ILE A 399 23.23 -19.85 11.38
C ILE A 399 21.98 -20.70 11.62
N LEU A 400 20.79 -20.09 11.66
CA LEU A 400 19.54 -20.81 11.88
C LEU A 400 19.28 -21.86 10.79
N ARG A 401 19.58 -21.53 9.53
CA ARG A 401 19.51 -22.49 8.41
C ARG A 401 20.54 -23.61 8.52
N THR A 402 21.73 -23.32 9.02
CA THR A 402 22.79 -24.34 9.19
C THR A 402 22.43 -25.37 10.25
N ILE A 403 21.67 -24.96 11.27
CA ILE A 403 21.17 -25.83 12.34
C ILE A 403 19.93 -26.63 11.88
N GLY A 404 19.43 -26.39 10.66
CA GLY A 404 18.36 -27.18 10.04
C GLY A 404 17.00 -26.47 9.94
N LEU A 405 16.90 -25.22 10.39
CA LEU A 405 15.62 -24.50 10.38
C LEU A 405 15.29 -23.89 9.01
N THR A 406 14.00 -23.91 8.68
CA THR A 406 13.46 -23.29 7.46
C THR A 406 12.93 -21.89 7.76
N GLU A 407 13.30 -20.89 6.95
CA GLU A 407 12.78 -19.53 7.12
C GLU A 407 11.34 -19.46 6.60
N SER A 408 10.47 -18.83 7.40
CA SER A 408 9.06 -18.59 7.10
C SER A 408 8.73 -17.10 7.24
N ILE A 409 7.74 -16.62 6.50
CA ILE A 409 7.29 -15.22 6.53
C ILE A 409 5.77 -15.21 6.66
N HIS A 410 5.28 -14.57 7.72
CA HIS A 410 3.85 -14.50 8.01
C HIS A 410 3.34 -13.06 7.97
N TYR A 411 2.02 -12.91 7.81
CA TYR A 411 1.37 -11.62 7.95
C TYR A 411 1.62 -11.03 9.35
N SER A 412 1.90 -9.73 9.37
CA SER A 412 1.95 -8.95 10.62
C SER A 412 0.57 -8.71 11.21
N LEU A 413 -0.49 -8.89 10.42
CA LEU A 413 -1.88 -8.81 10.87
C LEU A 413 -2.37 -10.19 11.28
N VAL A 414 -3.07 -10.28 12.41
CA VAL A 414 -3.55 -11.51 13.03
C VAL A 414 -4.92 -11.30 13.65
N LYS A 415 -5.67 -12.38 13.77
CA LYS A 415 -6.88 -12.46 14.59
C LYS A 415 -6.47 -12.56 16.05
N SER A 416 -7.05 -11.73 16.90
CA SER A 416 -6.77 -11.78 18.34
C SER A 416 -7.90 -11.12 19.12
N ASP A 417 -8.36 -11.81 20.16
CA ASP A 417 -9.30 -11.28 21.15
C ASP A 417 -8.57 -10.57 22.31
N LYS A 418 -7.23 -10.54 22.27
CA LYS A 418 -6.40 -9.82 23.25
C LYS A 418 -6.37 -8.32 22.92
N ASN A 419 -5.96 -7.51 23.89
CA ASN A 419 -5.70 -6.07 23.73
C ASN A 419 -4.48 -5.78 22.83
N TYR A 420 -4.52 -6.22 21.57
CA TYR A 420 -3.53 -5.92 20.54
C TYR A 420 -3.92 -4.64 19.79
N LEU A 421 -2.99 -4.13 18.97
CA LEU A 421 -3.20 -2.91 18.20
C LEU A 421 -4.09 -3.20 17.00
N LYS A 422 -5.34 -2.71 17.04
CA LYS A 422 -6.34 -2.88 15.98
C LYS A 422 -6.19 -1.85 14.86
N ILE A 423 -6.33 -2.27 13.61
CA ILE A 423 -6.40 -1.36 12.46
C ILE A 423 -7.85 -0.84 12.26
N CYS A 424 -8.00 0.40 11.78
CA CYS A 424 -9.32 1.03 11.65
C CYS A 424 -10.18 0.44 10.52
N ASN A 425 -9.53 -0.03 9.45
CA ASN A 425 -10.17 -0.50 8.21
C ASN A 425 -9.58 -1.84 7.75
N PRO A 426 -9.77 -2.92 8.53
CA PRO A 426 -9.29 -4.24 8.14
C PRO A 426 -9.97 -4.73 6.87
N LEU A 427 -9.22 -5.42 6.00
CA LEU A 427 -9.77 -6.03 4.78
C LEU A 427 -10.74 -7.17 5.09
N ASN A 428 -10.49 -7.93 6.16
CA ASN A 428 -11.35 -8.99 6.67
C ASN A 428 -11.18 -9.15 8.20
N GLU A 429 -12.00 -9.99 8.82
CA GLU A 429 -12.03 -10.18 10.28
C GLU A 429 -10.81 -10.93 10.84
N ASP A 430 -10.16 -11.75 10.02
CA ASP A 430 -8.99 -12.54 10.42
C ASP A 430 -7.69 -11.72 10.46
N TYR A 431 -7.68 -10.52 9.87
CA TYR A 431 -6.52 -9.62 9.81
C TYR A 431 -6.81 -8.26 10.46
N THR A 432 -7.29 -8.29 11.70
CA THR A 432 -7.78 -7.10 12.42
C THR A 432 -6.75 -6.44 13.34
N ASN A 433 -5.76 -7.19 13.83
CA ASN A 433 -4.81 -6.69 14.83
C ASN A 433 -3.36 -6.90 14.40
N LEU A 434 -2.45 -6.01 14.81
CA LEU A 434 -1.01 -6.22 14.65
C LEU A 434 -0.49 -7.25 15.66
N ARG A 435 0.37 -8.16 15.19
CA ARG A 435 0.97 -9.21 16.02
C ARG A 435 1.86 -8.65 17.13
N HIS A 436 1.80 -9.32 18.27
CA HIS A 436 2.56 -8.95 19.47
C HIS A 436 3.78 -9.85 19.73
N ASN A 437 3.80 -11.01 19.09
CA ASN A 437 4.88 -11.99 19.12
C ASN A 437 5.03 -12.66 17.75
N ILE A 438 6.13 -13.39 17.56
CA ILE A 438 6.34 -14.22 16.35
C ILE A 438 5.80 -15.64 16.57
N ILE A 439 5.88 -16.14 17.80
CA ILE A 439 5.56 -17.53 18.18
C ILE A 439 4.17 -17.97 17.71
N ASN A 440 3.13 -17.16 17.88
CA ASN A 440 1.76 -17.57 17.53
C ASN A 440 1.62 -17.90 16.04
N ASN A 441 2.28 -17.13 15.18
CA ASN A 441 2.25 -17.37 13.74
C ASN A 441 2.97 -18.68 13.38
N LEU A 442 4.11 -18.96 14.03
CA LEU A 442 4.85 -20.21 13.82
C LEU A 442 4.03 -21.43 14.26
N VAL A 443 3.33 -21.35 15.40
CA VAL A 443 2.44 -22.42 15.87
C VAL A 443 1.29 -22.65 14.89
N ASN A 444 0.67 -21.58 14.40
CA ASN A 444 -0.40 -21.67 13.40
C ASN A 444 0.09 -22.23 12.05
N ALA A 445 1.31 -21.89 11.65
CA ALA A 445 1.92 -22.43 10.44
C ALA A 445 2.21 -23.93 10.56
N ASN A 446 2.71 -24.38 11.71
CA ASN A 446 2.90 -25.80 11.98
C ASN A 446 1.56 -26.56 11.96
N LEU A 447 0.52 -26.00 12.60
CA LEU A 447 -0.83 -26.55 12.54
C LEU A 447 -1.36 -26.63 11.10
N HIS A 448 -1.21 -25.56 10.32
CA HIS A 448 -1.61 -25.56 8.92
C HIS A 448 -0.90 -26.67 8.14
N ASN A 449 0.40 -26.87 8.37
CA ASN A 449 1.17 -27.93 7.72
C ASN A 449 0.66 -29.33 8.10
N LEU A 450 0.42 -29.58 9.40
CA LEU A 450 -0.15 -30.84 9.89
C LEU A 450 -1.54 -31.11 9.27
N ASN A 451 -2.38 -30.08 9.13
CA ASN A 451 -3.70 -30.20 8.53
C ASN A 451 -3.67 -30.57 7.03
N GLN A 452 -2.52 -30.41 6.35
CA GLN A 452 -2.31 -30.88 4.98
C GLN A 452 -1.83 -32.35 4.93
N GLY A 453 -1.72 -33.03 6.08
CA GLY A 453 -1.22 -34.40 6.16
C GLY A 453 0.31 -34.52 6.16
N ASN A 454 1.03 -33.41 6.26
CA ASN A 454 2.49 -33.39 6.37
C ASN A 454 2.93 -33.60 7.83
N GLU A 455 4.22 -33.89 8.03
CA GLU A 455 4.87 -33.93 9.35
C GLU A 455 5.06 -32.52 9.96
N THR A 456 5.49 -32.45 11.21
CA THR A 456 5.88 -31.18 11.84
C THR A 456 7.03 -30.51 11.11
N ILE A 457 7.01 -29.17 11.11
CA ILE A 457 8.06 -28.35 10.48
C ILE A 457 8.90 -27.62 11.50
N GLU A 458 10.20 -27.57 11.23
CA GLU A 458 11.16 -26.80 12.01
C GLU A 458 11.45 -25.48 11.32
N ILE A 459 10.91 -24.41 11.89
CA ILE A 459 10.82 -23.11 11.21
C ILE A 459 11.25 -21.95 12.10
N PHE A 460 11.73 -20.90 11.47
CA PHE A 460 11.98 -19.62 12.11
C PHE A 460 11.43 -18.47 11.28
N GLU A 461 11.23 -17.31 11.92
CA GLU A 461 10.85 -16.07 11.26
C GLU A 461 11.61 -14.89 11.88
N ILE A 462 12.08 -13.98 11.03
CA ILE A 462 12.61 -12.67 11.44
C ILE A 462 11.58 -11.62 11.08
N GLY A 463 10.94 -11.03 12.07
CA GLY A 463 9.74 -10.23 11.87
C GLY A 463 9.58 -9.07 12.84
N ARG A 464 8.72 -8.12 12.49
CA ARG A 464 8.33 -7.02 13.36
C ARG A 464 7.20 -7.43 14.29
N ILE A 465 7.31 -7.04 15.55
CA ILE A 465 6.22 -7.09 16.53
C ILE A 465 5.85 -5.68 16.95
N PHE A 466 4.60 -5.51 17.37
CA PHE A 466 4.02 -4.21 17.67
C PHE A 466 3.48 -4.18 19.09
N THR A 467 3.96 -3.22 19.87
CA THR A 467 3.54 -3.04 21.27
C THR A 467 3.11 -1.60 21.52
N LYS A 468 2.27 -1.41 22.54
CA LYS A 468 1.86 -0.10 23.02
C LYS A 468 2.38 0.08 24.43
N LEU A 469 3.28 1.05 24.61
CA LEU A 469 3.74 1.47 25.93
C LEU A 469 3.20 2.88 26.17
N ASN A 470 2.24 2.99 27.10
CA ASN A 470 1.49 4.21 27.39
C ASN A 470 0.76 4.76 26.15
N LYS A 471 1.23 5.87 25.59
CA LYS A 471 0.69 6.52 24.38
C LYS A 471 1.57 6.29 23.14
N ASN A 472 2.71 5.61 23.28
CA ASN A 472 3.65 5.40 22.19
C ASN A 472 3.50 3.98 21.61
N TYR A 473 3.55 3.92 20.29
CA TYR A 473 3.62 2.66 19.55
C TYR A 473 5.08 2.33 19.32
N ILE A 474 5.46 1.10 19.63
CA ILE A 474 6.84 0.61 19.50
C ILE A 474 6.83 -0.55 18.53
N GLU A 475 7.76 -0.48 17.59
CA GLU A 475 8.03 -1.50 16.60
C GLU A 475 9.42 -2.07 16.85
N ASN A 476 9.49 -3.37 17.10
CA ASN A 476 10.74 -4.09 17.35
C ASN A 476 10.86 -5.26 16.40
N ILE A 477 12.09 -5.56 15.96
CA ILE A 477 12.37 -6.75 15.17
C ILE A 477 12.79 -7.87 16.12
N HIS A 478 12.11 -9.00 16.00
CA HIS A 478 12.33 -10.21 16.77
C HIS A 478 12.67 -11.37 15.83
N ILE A 479 13.28 -12.41 16.40
CA ILE A 479 13.42 -13.72 15.77
C ILE A 479 12.59 -14.69 16.59
N GLY A 480 11.66 -15.39 15.98
CA GLY A 480 10.99 -16.54 16.59
C GLY A 480 11.42 -17.82 15.92
N GLY A 481 11.38 -18.94 16.65
CA GLY A 481 11.50 -20.26 16.04
C GLY A 481 10.71 -21.32 16.78
N LEU A 482 10.43 -22.40 16.04
CA LEU A 482 9.73 -23.60 16.49
C LEU A 482 10.55 -24.80 16.02
N ILE A 483 10.93 -25.65 16.97
CA ILE A 483 11.75 -26.85 16.76
C ILE A 483 11.11 -28.06 17.41
N GLY A 484 11.38 -29.24 16.89
CA GLY A 484 10.85 -30.49 17.40
C GLY A 484 9.98 -31.22 16.39
N SER A 485 10.28 -32.50 16.27
CA SER A 485 9.58 -33.50 15.45
C SER A 485 9.44 -34.80 16.25
N THR A 486 8.48 -35.64 15.85
CA THR A 486 8.35 -37.00 16.38
C THR A 486 9.52 -37.89 15.97
N GLU A 487 10.18 -37.59 14.85
CA GLU A 487 11.30 -38.37 14.29
C GLU A 487 12.56 -37.50 14.15
N TYR A 488 13.09 -37.00 15.27
CA TYR A 488 14.16 -36.00 15.23
C TYR A 488 15.57 -36.60 15.09
N TYR A 489 15.92 -37.56 15.95
CA TYR A 489 17.31 -38.02 16.07
C TYR A 489 17.44 -39.53 16.19
N ARG A 490 18.44 -40.11 15.52
CA ARG A 490 18.91 -41.49 15.75
C ARG A 490 20.43 -41.50 15.79
N ARG A 491 21.04 -42.27 16.71
CA ARG A 491 22.51 -42.37 16.81
C ARG A 491 23.09 -43.28 15.75
N THR A 492 22.35 -44.34 15.42
CA THR A 492 22.72 -45.33 14.43
C THR A 492 21.58 -45.54 13.45
N TRP A 493 21.88 -45.99 12.23
CA TRP A 493 20.85 -46.27 11.23
C TRP A 493 19.85 -47.34 11.70
N SER A 494 20.30 -48.25 12.56
CA SER A 494 19.53 -49.33 13.18
C SER A 494 18.57 -48.88 14.29
N GLU A 495 18.78 -47.70 14.87
CA GLU A 495 17.89 -47.17 15.90
C GLU A 495 16.67 -46.48 15.27
N LYS A 496 15.52 -46.60 15.95
CA LYS A 496 14.36 -45.79 15.64
C LYS A 496 14.65 -44.32 15.98
N PRO A 497 14.20 -43.36 15.14
CA PRO A 497 14.21 -41.97 15.50
C PRO A 497 13.53 -41.74 16.85
N GLN A 498 14.13 -40.88 17.67
CA GLN A 498 13.61 -40.46 18.97
C GLN A 498 13.17 -39.01 18.90
N GLU A 499 12.20 -38.68 19.77
CA GLU A 499 11.72 -37.31 19.95
C GLU A 499 12.83 -36.43 20.56
N LEU A 500 12.80 -35.15 20.19
CA LEU A 500 13.74 -34.15 20.71
C LEU A 500 13.54 -33.95 22.23
N THR A 501 14.59 -34.10 23.03
CA THR A 501 14.54 -33.80 24.46
C THR A 501 14.81 -32.32 24.75
N TRP A 502 14.41 -31.83 25.93
CA TRP A 502 14.61 -30.43 26.31
C TRP A 502 16.09 -30.02 26.31
N PHE A 503 16.99 -30.92 26.72
CA PHE A 503 18.42 -30.64 26.76
C PHE A 503 19.08 -30.67 25.38
N GLN A 504 18.58 -31.50 24.45
CA GLN A 504 19.04 -31.46 23.05
C GLN A 504 18.58 -30.15 22.39
N ALA A 505 17.32 -29.78 22.58
CA ALA A 505 16.78 -28.52 22.06
C ALA A 505 17.51 -27.30 22.67
N LYS A 506 17.88 -27.36 23.97
CA LYS A 506 18.76 -26.38 24.60
C LYS A 506 20.14 -26.34 23.91
N GLY A 507 20.69 -27.50 23.55
CA GLY A 507 21.94 -27.62 22.80
C GLY A 507 21.89 -26.88 21.46
N ASP A 508 20.80 -27.01 20.70
CA ASP A 508 20.61 -26.26 19.44
C ASP A 508 20.62 -24.75 19.69
N ILE A 509 19.98 -24.30 20.78
CA ILE A 509 20.01 -22.89 21.17
C ILE A 509 21.43 -22.45 21.58
N ASP A 510 22.13 -23.23 22.39
CA ASP A 510 23.52 -22.95 22.76
C ASP A 510 24.42 -22.86 21.51
N GLU A 511 24.23 -23.73 20.52
CA GLU A 511 24.96 -23.70 19.24
C GLU A 511 24.69 -22.42 18.44
N ILE A 512 23.44 -21.95 18.38
CA ILE A 512 23.10 -20.65 17.76
C ILE A 512 23.96 -19.55 18.37
N PHE A 513 24.02 -19.48 19.70
CA PHE A 513 24.72 -18.43 20.42
C PHE A 513 26.25 -18.59 20.37
N GLU A 514 26.76 -19.81 20.37
CA GLU A 514 28.19 -20.11 20.18
C GLU A 514 28.68 -19.66 18.80
N ARG A 515 27.92 -19.96 17.74
CA ARG A 515 28.21 -19.50 16.36
C ARG A 515 28.11 -17.97 16.23
N LEU A 516 27.24 -17.34 17.02
CA LEU A 516 27.18 -15.88 17.15
C LEU A 516 28.27 -15.29 18.06
N GLN A 517 29.02 -16.14 18.77
CA GLN A 517 30.04 -15.79 19.76
C GLN A 517 29.49 -14.95 20.91
N ILE A 518 28.27 -15.26 21.35
CA ILE A 518 27.58 -14.59 22.45
C ILE A 518 27.52 -15.56 23.62
N ASN A 519 28.05 -15.13 24.78
CA ASN A 519 27.94 -15.90 26.00
C ASN A 519 26.55 -15.69 26.59
N ILE A 520 25.77 -16.76 26.70
CA ILE A 520 24.43 -16.72 27.30
C ILE A 520 24.41 -17.37 28.68
N GLN A 521 23.57 -16.81 29.54
CA GLN A 521 23.21 -17.34 30.85
C GLN A 521 21.73 -17.70 30.84
N TRP A 522 21.44 -18.90 31.33
CA TRP A 522 20.10 -19.43 31.42
C TRP A 522 19.56 -19.16 32.83
N ASP A 523 18.42 -18.49 32.94
CA ASP A 523 17.79 -18.17 34.22
C ASP A 523 16.27 -18.43 34.18
N LYS A 524 15.65 -18.52 35.36
CA LYS A 524 14.20 -18.65 35.49
C LYS A 524 13.50 -17.44 34.87
N PRO A 525 12.35 -17.63 34.19
CA PRO A 525 11.62 -16.52 33.62
C PRO A 525 11.05 -15.61 34.71
N ASN A 526 11.09 -14.31 34.47
CA ASN A 526 10.52 -13.29 35.36
C ASN A 526 9.34 -12.61 34.67
N ILE A 527 8.22 -12.46 35.40
CA ILE A 527 6.99 -11.83 34.93
C ILE A 527 7.19 -10.34 34.61
N SER A 528 8.19 -9.69 35.22
CA SER A 528 8.56 -8.30 34.92
C SER A 528 9.15 -8.10 33.52
N HIS A 529 9.51 -9.18 32.82
CA HIS A 529 10.03 -9.10 31.47
C HIS A 529 8.92 -9.24 30.43
N ASP A 530 8.71 -8.17 29.66
CA ASP A 530 7.71 -8.11 28.59
C ASP A 530 7.77 -9.33 27.66
N LEU A 531 8.97 -9.79 27.30
CA LEU A 531 9.12 -10.91 26.36
C LEU A 531 8.49 -12.21 26.89
N TYR A 532 8.69 -12.51 28.17
CA TYR A 532 8.06 -13.67 28.81
C TYR A 532 6.57 -13.42 29.03
N ASN A 533 6.19 -12.24 29.56
CA ASN A 533 4.79 -11.94 29.85
C ASN A 533 3.90 -12.04 28.59
N ASN A 534 4.40 -11.53 27.46
CA ASN A 534 3.72 -11.56 26.16
C ASN A 534 3.49 -12.98 25.62
N ASN A 535 4.37 -13.91 26.00
CA ASN A 535 4.39 -15.27 25.48
C ASN A 535 4.05 -16.34 26.54
N LYS A 536 3.77 -15.94 27.79
CA LYS A 536 3.59 -16.84 28.93
C LYS A 536 2.59 -17.96 28.67
N THR A 537 1.52 -17.65 27.93
CA THR A 537 0.47 -18.63 27.59
C THR A 537 0.94 -19.70 26.60
N CYS A 538 2.01 -19.44 25.84
CA CYS A 538 2.54 -20.35 24.84
C CYS A 538 3.52 -21.36 25.44
N PHE A 539 4.12 -21.06 26.60
CA PHE A 539 5.16 -21.88 27.21
C PHE A 539 4.62 -22.77 28.32
N HIS A 540 5.15 -23.99 28.41
CA HIS A 540 4.95 -24.84 29.58
C HIS A 540 5.54 -24.17 30.84
N PRO A 541 4.81 -24.07 31.96
CA PRO A 541 5.16 -23.22 33.10
C PRO A 541 6.49 -23.59 33.78
N ASN A 542 6.86 -24.87 33.76
CA ASN A 542 8.08 -25.37 34.42
C ASN A 542 9.20 -25.74 33.45
N ARG A 543 9.05 -25.50 32.14
CA ARG A 543 10.01 -25.92 31.10
C ARG A 543 10.31 -24.76 30.15
N VAL A 544 10.62 -23.61 30.76
CA VAL A 544 10.91 -22.34 30.09
C VAL A 544 12.05 -21.65 30.82
N ALA A 545 12.89 -20.96 30.06
CA ALA A 545 14.01 -20.20 30.58
C ALA A 545 14.16 -18.89 29.80
N SER A 546 14.63 -17.87 30.52
CA SER A 546 15.08 -16.61 29.94
C SER A 546 16.58 -16.69 29.65
N LEU A 547 16.98 -16.08 28.55
CA LEU A 547 18.37 -16.04 28.10
C LEU A 547 18.92 -14.63 28.29
N PHE A 548 20.02 -14.53 29.03
CA PHE A 548 20.69 -13.27 29.33
C PHE A 548 22.11 -13.24 28.80
N SER A 549 22.59 -12.06 28.43
CA SER A 549 24.01 -11.79 28.22
C SER A 549 24.41 -10.66 29.18
N GLY A 550 25.12 -11.01 30.25
CA GLY A 550 25.30 -10.11 31.39
C GLY A 550 23.94 -9.78 32.03
N ARG A 551 23.55 -8.50 32.02
CA ARG A 551 22.25 -8.05 32.56
C ARG A 551 21.17 -7.88 31.49
N GLU A 552 21.51 -8.02 30.21
CA GLU A 552 20.55 -7.82 29.12
C GLU A 552 19.77 -9.09 28.82
N LEU A 553 18.43 -9.00 28.85
CA LEU A 553 17.56 -10.07 28.36
C LEU A 553 17.64 -10.14 26.84
N ILE A 554 18.07 -11.28 26.33
CA ILE A 554 18.22 -11.55 24.91
C ILE A 554 16.99 -12.25 24.36
N GLY A 555 16.44 -13.17 25.14
CA GLY A 555 15.49 -14.13 24.60
C GLY A 555 14.75 -14.95 25.64
N ILE A 556 13.82 -15.75 25.15
CA ILE A 556 13.17 -16.83 25.89
C ILE A 556 13.19 -18.11 25.04
N PHE A 557 13.29 -19.24 25.71
CA PHE A 557 13.22 -20.57 25.11
C PHE A 557 12.51 -21.53 26.06
N GLY A 558 11.78 -22.49 25.51
CA GLY A 558 11.08 -23.48 26.31
C GLY A 558 10.17 -24.37 25.49
N GLN A 559 9.55 -25.32 26.18
CA GLN A 559 8.59 -26.23 25.59
C GLN A 559 7.25 -25.53 25.36
N LEU A 560 6.61 -25.82 24.22
CA LEU A 560 5.24 -25.40 23.95
C LEU A 560 4.31 -25.94 25.04
N ASP A 561 3.32 -25.15 25.45
CA ASP A 561 2.37 -25.58 26.49
C ASP A 561 1.62 -26.85 26.06
N LEU A 562 1.54 -27.83 26.97
CA LEU A 562 0.98 -29.15 26.65
C LEU A 562 -0.50 -29.09 26.28
N LYS A 563 -1.26 -28.11 26.78
CA LYS A 563 -2.67 -27.94 26.39
C LYS A 563 -2.77 -27.46 24.95
N ILE A 564 -1.88 -26.55 24.54
CA ILE A 564 -1.80 -26.09 23.13
C ILE A 564 -1.38 -27.24 22.23
N SER A 565 -0.33 -27.99 22.61
CA SER A 565 0.09 -29.18 21.87
C SER A 565 -1.04 -30.18 21.69
N GLN A 566 -1.79 -30.48 22.76
CA GLN A 566 -2.94 -31.39 22.69
C GLN A 566 -4.07 -30.85 21.82
N SER A 567 -4.47 -29.57 21.99
CA SER A 567 -5.60 -28.99 21.25
C SER A 567 -5.32 -28.86 19.76
N LEU A 568 -4.06 -28.68 19.38
CA LEU A 568 -3.63 -28.47 18.00
C LEU A 568 -3.01 -29.72 17.37
N SER A 569 -3.03 -30.86 18.07
CA SER A 569 -2.39 -32.11 17.64
C SER A 569 -0.90 -31.95 17.27
N ILE A 570 -0.22 -30.99 17.89
CA ILE A 570 1.22 -30.76 17.75
C ILE A 570 1.96 -31.71 18.72
N PRO A 571 3.07 -32.35 18.32
CA PRO A 571 3.85 -33.22 19.19
C PRO A 571 4.20 -32.56 20.53
N LYS A 572 4.14 -33.35 21.61
CA LYS A 572 4.40 -32.85 22.96
C LYS A 572 5.79 -32.25 23.08
N HIS A 573 6.78 -32.85 22.43
CA HIS A 573 8.18 -32.42 22.43
C HIS A 573 8.47 -31.36 21.35
N THR A 574 7.63 -30.32 21.31
CA THR A 574 7.84 -29.13 20.48
C THR A 574 8.35 -28.00 21.37
N TYR A 575 9.39 -27.31 20.92
CA TYR A 575 10.02 -26.20 21.62
C TYR A 575 9.95 -24.94 20.77
N ILE A 576 9.88 -23.81 21.44
CA ILE A 576 9.76 -22.49 20.83
C ILE A 576 10.76 -21.54 21.46
N PHE A 577 11.26 -20.60 20.66
CA PHE A 577 12.09 -19.49 21.14
C PHE A 577 11.65 -18.17 20.54
N GLU A 578 11.97 -17.09 21.24
CA GLU A 578 11.88 -15.73 20.68
C GLU A 578 13.01 -14.85 21.22
N PHE A 579 13.74 -14.18 20.32
CA PHE A 579 14.90 -13.34 20.62
C PHE A 579 14.70 -11.89 20.16
N LYS A 580 15.15 -10.94 20.99
CA LYS A 580 15.15 -9.50 20.67
C LYS A 580 16.35 -9.16 19.80
N LEU A 581 16.10 -8.90 18.52
CA LEU A 581 17.15 -8.67 17.53
C LEU A 581 17.99 -7.41 17.84
N LYS A 582 17.34 -6.36 18.37
CA LYS A 582 18.03 -5.12 18.78
C LYS A 582 19.13 -5.39 19.79
N ASN A 583 18.89 -6.26 20.76
CA ASN A 583 19.84 -6.60 21.82
C ASN A 583 20.97 -7.46 21.23
N LEU A 584 20.63 -8.45 20.39
CA LEU A 584 21.61 -9.26 19.67
C LEU A 584 22.58 -8.41 18.83
N PHE A 585 22.08 -7.36 18.16
CA PHE A 585 22.94 -6.50 17.35
C PHE A 585 24.02 -5.79 18.16
N GLN A 586 23.81 -5.47 19.42
CA GLN A 586 24.84 -4.82 20.23
C GLN A 586 25.96 -5.80 20.59
N LEU A 587 25.62 -7.09 20.71
CA LEU A 587 26.53 -8.15 21.15
C LEU A 587 27.33 -8.78 20.00
N ILE A 588 26.74 -8.88 18.80
CA ILE A 588 27.44 -9.44 17.64
C ILE A 588 28.59 -8.50 17.24
N ASN A 589 29.82 -8.92 17.55
CA ASN A 589 31.02 -8.17 17.21
C ASN A 589 31.66 -8.78 15.94
N PRO A 590 31.62 -8.12 14.79
CA PRO A 590 32.25 -8.62 13.56
C PRO A 590 33.78 -8.62 13.61
N LYS A 591 34.40 -8.07 14.67
CA LYS A 591 35.85 -7.91 14.83
C LYS A 591 36.36 -8.43 16.19
N ARG A 592 35.78 -9.50 16.73
CA ARG A 592 36.32 -10.10 17.95
C ARG A 592 37.73 -10.63 17.63
N MET A 593 38.75 -10.00 18.22
CA MET A 593 40.12 -10.46 18.09
C MET A 593 40.29 -11.69 18.99
N TYR A 594 40.59 -12.84 18.39
CA TYR A 594 40.94 -14.03 19.16
C TYR A 594 42.25 -13.77 19.89
N GLN A 595 42.21 -13.79 21.22
CA GLN A 595 43.42 -13.80 22.03
C GLN A 595 43.92 -15.25 22.08
N PHE A 596 45.13 -15.46 21.58
CA PHE A 596 45.79 -16.76 21.72
C PHE A 596 46.10 -17.00 23.20
N ILE A 597 45.57 -18.09 23.75
CA ILE A 597 45.93 -18.59 25.07
C ILE A 597 46.85 -19.79 24.86
N GLN A 598 48.03 -19.75 25.46
CA GLN A 598 48.99 -20.84 25.34
C GLN A 598 48.43 -22.12 25.96
N TYR A 599 48.46 -23.22 25.22
CA TYR A 599 48.08 -24.52 25.75
C TYR A 599 49.10 -24.99 26.80
N SER A 600 48.63 -25.68 27.84
CA SER A 600 49.55 -26.30 28.80
C SER A 600 50.32 -27.45 28.14
N LYS A 601 51.62 -27.53 28.43
CA LYS A 601 52.48 -28.66 28.04
C LYS A 601 52.34 -29.86 29.00
N TYR A 602 51.60 -29.70 30.09
CA TYR A 602 51.47 -30.69 31.17
C TYR A 602 50.13 -31.45 31.08
N PRO A 603 50.09 -32.73 31.50
CA PRO A 603 48.87 -33.54 31.47
C PRO A 603 47.81 -32.99 32.44
N TYR A 604 46.55 -33.33 32.18
CA TYR A 604 45.45 -33.05 33.12
C TYR A 604 45.20 -34.24 34.05
N ILE A 605 44.62 -33.98 35.21
CA ILE A 605 44.10 -35.00 36.14
C ILE A 605 42.61 -34.76 36.33
N THR A 606 41.80 -35.81 36.37
CA THR A 606 40.36 -35.71 36.67
C THR A 606 40.02 -36.32 38.02
N ARG A 607 39.11 -35.70 38.74
CA ARG A 607 38.47 -36.28 39.93
C ARG A 607 36.97 -36.19 39.80
N ASP A 608 36.31 -37.28 40.14
CA ASP A 608 34.86 -37.36 40.15
C ASP A 608 34.39 -37.23 41.59
N ILE A 609 33.42 -36.34 41.81
CA ILE A 609 32.76 -36.15 43.10
C ILE A 609 31.25 -36.30 42.92
N THR A 610 30.59 -36.82 43.95
CA THR A 610 29.14 -36.89 44.00
C THR A 610 28.63 -35.90 45.05
N VAL A 611 27.79 -34.97 44.63
CA VAL A 611 27.09 -34.05 45.53
C VAL A 611 25.67 -34.55 45.73
N SER A 612 25.38 -35.02 46.94
CA SER A 612 24.08 -35.56 47.32
C SER A 612 23.26 -34.53 48.11
N SER A 613 21.99 -34.37 47.77
CA SER A 613 21.11 -33.38 48.39
C SER A 613 19.64 -33.82 48.36
N ILE A 614 18.89 -33.46 49.40
CA ILE A 614 17.42 -33.63 49.44
C ILE A 614 16.73 -32.47 48.71
N ASN A 615 17.33 -31.27 48.70
CA ASN A 615 16.78 -30.12 48.01
C ASN A 615 17.29 -30.04 46.57
N GLN A 616 16.51 -29.39 45.69
CA GLN A 616 16.93 -29.09 44.33
C GLN A 616 18.04 -28.03 44.31
N ILE A 617 19.22 -28.42 43.82
CA ILE A 617 20.37 -27.53 43.65
C ILE A 617 20.40 -27.01 42.21
N GLN A 618 20.65 -25.72 42.04
CA GLN A 618 20.90 -25.14 40.73
C GLN A 618 22.32 -25.50 40.29
N VAL A 619 22.42 -26.50 39.39
CA VAL A 619 23.70 -27.08 38.97
C VAL A 619 24.67 -26.04 38.44
N ASN A 620 24.19 -25.06 37.66
CA ASN A 620 25.03 -24.01 37.12
C ASN A 620 25.68 -23.16 38.23
N ASP A 621 24.94 -22.83 39.28
CA ASP A 621 25.44 -22.02 40.39
C ASP A 621 26.50 -22.80 41.18
N LEU A 622 26.28 -24.10 41.39
CA LEU A 622 27.26 -24.99 42.01
C LEU A 622 28.54 -25.09 41.17
N ILE A 623 28.42 -25.27 39.85
CA ILE A 623 29.57 -25.32 38.94
C ILE A 623 30.36 -24.00 38.97
N GLN A 624 29.66 -22.85 38.93
CA GLN A 624 30.31 -21.53 39.01
C GLN A 624 30.96 -21.31 40.36
N TYR A 625 30.32 -21.75 41.45
CA TYR A 625 30.88 -21.67 42.79
C TYR A 625 32.19 -22.44 42.90
N ILE A 626 32.23 -23.70 42.41
CA ILE A 626 33.46 -24.52 42.41
C ILE A 626 34.57 -23.85 41.59
N LYS A 627 34.24 -23.29 40.41
CA LYS A 627 35.21 -22.59 39.56
C LYS A 627 35.78 -21.32 40.19
N ASN A 628 35.00 -20.62 41.02
CA ASN A 628 35.38 -19.32 41.57
C ASN A 628 36.13 -19.39 42.92
N GLN A 629 35.97 -20.48 43.67
CA GLN A 629 36.48 -20.60 45.05
C GLN A 629 37.84 -21.31 45.15
N VAL A 630 38.29 -21.95 44.08
CA VAL A 630 39.56 -22.69 44.02
C VAL A 630 40.48 -21.97 43.07
N ASP A 631 41.80 -22.09 43.26
CA ASP A 631 42.82 -21.51 42.38
C ASP A 631 42.41 -21.61 40.88
N PRO A 632 42.01 -20.49 40.25
CA PRO A 632 41.52 -20.46 38.88
C PRO A 632 42.58 -20.94 37.87
N PHE A 633 43.85 -20.98 38.27
CA PHE A 633 44.95 -21.43 37.44
C PHE A 633 45.10 -22.95 37.37
N ILE A 634 44.38 -23.71 38.22
CA ILE A 634 44.46 -25.18 38.28
C ILE A 634 43.16 -25.84 37.79
N ILE A 635 41.97 -25.29 38.07
CA ILE A 635 40.71 -25.87 37.58
C ILE A 635 40.49 -25.47 36.11
N GLU A 636 40.68 -26.43 35.21
CA GLU A 636 40.45 -26.24 33.77
C GLU A 636 38.96 -26.33 33.42
N ALA A 637 38.23 -27.28 34.02
CA ALA A 637 36.80 -27.46 33.77
C ALA A 637 36.09 -28.24 34.87
N VAL A 638 34.77 -28.05 34.97
CA VAL A 638 33.87 -28.83 35.83
C VAL A 638 32.69 -29.25 34.97
N PHE A 639 32.43 -30.55 34.88
CA PHE A 639 31.36 -31.12 34.07
C PHE A 639 30.36 -31.86 34.96
N LEU A 640 29.07 -31.66 34.73
CA LEU A 640 28.06 -32.61 35.18
C LEU A 640 28.07 -33.79 34.19
N PHE A 641 28.42 -34.99 34.66
CA PHE A 641 28.40 -36.19 33.83
C PHE A 641 27.30 -37.17 34.22
N ASP A 642 26.75 -37.04 35.43
CA ASP A 642 25.69 -37.93 35.91
C ASP A 642 24.66 -37.20 36.79
N TYR A 643 23.41 -37.62 36.68
CA TYR A 643 22.29 -37.18 37.49
C TYR A 643 21.40 -38.39 37.78
N TYR A 644 21.27 -38.76 39.05
CA TYR A 644 20.38 -39.84 39.45
C TYR A 644 19.75 -39.58 40.81
N LYS A 645 18.60 -40.21 41.04
CA LYS A 645 17.85 -40.11 42.29
C LYS A 645 17.90 -41.44 43.03
N THR A 646 18.14 -41.40 44.34
CA THR A 646 18.04 -42.56 45.23
C THR A 646 16.99 -42.32 46.30
N LYS A 647 16.37 -43.39 46.81
CA LYS A 647 15.44 -43.31 47.95
C LYS A 647 16.17 -43.71 49.23
N LYS A 648 16.03 -42.91 50.28
CA LYS A 648 16.49 -43.25 51.63
C LYS A 648 15.47 -42.73 52.65
N GLU A 649 14.89 -43.64 53.45
CA GLU A 649 13.96 -43.30 54.54
C GLU A 649 12.85 -42.30 54.11
N ASP A 650 12.09 -42.67 53.07
CA ASP A 650 11.00 -41.88 52.45
C ASP A 650 11.38 -40.52 51.83
N LYS A 651 12.68 -40.18 51.75
CA LYS A 651 13.17 -38.99 51.05
C LYS A 651 13.87 -39.35 49.75
N GLU A 652 13.55 -38.62 48.68
CA GLU A 652 14.34 -38.65 47.44
C GLU A 652 15.63 -37.85 47.65
N ILE A 653 16.78 -38.50 47.46
CA ILE A 653 18.09 -37.87 47.43
C ILE A 653 18.50 -37.73 45.98
N VAL A 654 18.77 -36.50 45.56
CA VAL A 654 19.35 -36.17 44.27
C VAL A 654 20.87 -36.28 44.37
N ASN A 655 21.48 -36.99 43.43
CA ASN A 655 22.93 -37.14 43.33
C ASN A 655 23.42 -36.51 42.02
N LEU A 656 24.38 -35.60 42.15
CA LEU A 656 25.02 -34.91 41.03
C LEU A 656 26.45 -35.42 40.91
N GLY A 657 26.75 -36.15 39.83
CA GLY A 657 28.10 -36.58 39.49
C GLY A 657 28.83 -35.46 38.76
N LEU A 658 29.82 -34.86 39.42
CA LEU A 658 30.66 -33.81 38.87
C LEU A 658 32.07 -34.33 38.60
N ARG A 659 32.57 -34.10 37.39
CA ARG A 659 33.96 -34.35 37.01
C ARG A 659 34.71 -33.03 36.99
N ILE A 660 35.70 -32.91 37.86
CA ILE A 660 36.60 -31.76 37.91
C ILE A 660 37.89 -32.13 37.17
N LYS A 661 38.26 -31.30 36.19
CA LYS A 661 39.46 -31.43 35.40
C LYS A 661 40.48 -30.39 35.86
N TYR A 662 41.60 -30.87 36.39
CA TYR A 662 42.71 -30.06 36.88
C TYR A 662 43.86 -30.08 35.89
N ARG A 663 44.48 -28.92 35.65
CA ARG A 663 45.65 -28.78 34.79
C ARG A 663 46.44 -27.53 35.17
N SER A 664 47.73 -27.70 35.44
CA SER A 664 48.66 -26.60 35.65
C SER A 664 49.35 -26.21 34.34
N HIS A 665 49.72 -24.93 34.20
CA HIS A 665 50.54 -24.41 33.10
C HIS A 665 52.04 -24.44 33.38
N THR A 666 52.48 -24.73 34.61
CA THR A 666 53.87 -24.60 35.06
C THR A 666 54.52 -25.92 35.46
N ASN A 667 53.73 -26.94 35.83
CA ASN A 667 54.24 -28.22 36.32
C ASN A 667 53.21 -29.35 36.13
N THR A 668 53.68 -30.60 36.26
CA THR A 668 52.80 -31.76 36.38
C THR A 668 52.21 -31.81 37.79
N LEU A 669 50.89 -31.92 37.90
CA LEU A 669 50.19 -32.04 39.17
C LEU A 669 50.42 -33.43 39.79
N THR A 670 50.63 -33.50 41.11
CA THR A 670 50.76 -34.77 41.85
C THR A 670 49.45 -35.10 42.56
N ASN A 671 49.19 -36.39 42.84
CA ASN A 671 47.99 -36.79 43.59
C ASN A 671 47.89 -36.08 44.95
N SER A 672 49.00 -35.95 45.69
CA SER A 672 49.02 -35.25 46.97
C SER A 672 48.55 -33.79 46.88
N THR A 673 48.96 -33.05 45.84
CA THR A 673 48.49 -31.67 45.62
C THR A 673 47.00 -31.60 45.30
N ILE A 674 46.50 -32.54 44.49
CA ILE A 674 45.09 -32.62 44.12
C ILE A 674 44.22 -33.01 45.30
N ASP A 675 44.69 -33.90 46.18
CA ASP A 675 43.90 -34.37 47.32
C ASP A 675 43.66 -33.23 48.33
N ILE A 676 44.65 -32.37 48.58
CA ILE A 676 44.49 -31.14 49.39
C ILE A 676 43.44 -30.21 48.78
N ILE A 677 43.53 -29.97 47.46
CA ILE A 677 42.57 -29.11 46.74
C ILE A 677 41.15 -29.71 46.80
N ASN A 678 41.01 -31.03 46.67
CA ASN A 678 39.71 -31.69 46.77
C ASN A 678 39.11 -31.57 48.18
N GLU A 679 39.92 -31.67 49.24
CA GLU A 679 39.45 -31.47 50.61
C GLU A 679 38.91 -30.05 50.81
N GLU A 680 39.62 -29.05 50.29
CA GLU A 680 39.17 -27.65 50.29
C GLU A 680 37.86 -27.48 49.50
N ILE A 681 37.78 -28.04 48.28
CA ILE A 681 36.55 -28.04 47.48
C ILE A 681 35.39 -28.68 48.24
N GLN A 682 35.62 -29.81 48.89
CA GLN A 682 34.59 -30.52 49.64
C GLN A 682 34.09 -29.68 50.81
N GLN A 683 34.98 -29.00 51.53
CA GLN A 683 34.61 -28.09 52.62
C GLN A 683 33.81 -26.89 52.10
N ASN A 684 34.25 -26.28 50.99
CA ASN A 684 33.58 -25.15 50.36
C ASN A 684 32.19 -25.53 49.83
N ILE A 685 32.04 -26.69 49.18
CA ILE A 685 30.74 -27.19 48.75
C ILE A 685 29.83 -27.41 49.96
N LYS A 686 30.31 -28.04 51.05
CA LYS A 686 29.52 -28.21 52.27
C LYS A 686 29.08 -26.87 52.85
N HIS A 687 29.95 -25.86 52.85
CA HIS A 687 29.62 -24.53 53.32
C HIS A 687 28.54 -23.88 52.43
N TYR A 688 28.71 -23.91 51.11
CA TYR A 688 27.75 -23.39 50.13
C TYR A 688 26.36 -24.03 50.28
N LEU A 689 26.30 -25.36 50.40
CA LEU A 689 25.04 -26.08 50.59
C LEU A 689 24.35 -25.67 51.89
N LYS A 690 25.10 -25.49 52.98
CA LYS A 690 24.57 -24.99 54.26
C LYS A 690 24.05 -23.56 54.14
N THR A 691 24.83 -22.65 53.56
CA THR A 691 24.47 -21.22 53.51
C THR A 691 23.36 -20.90 52.53
N THR A 692 23.32 -21.59 51.40
CA THR A 692 22.41 -21.27 50.28
C THR A 692 21.13 -22.09 50.31
N TYR A 693 21.21 -23.33 50.80
CA TYR A 693 20.09 -24.28 50.78
C TYR A 693 19.68 -24.80 52.16
N ASN A 694 20.34 -24.39 53.25
CA ASN A 694 20.12 -24.88 54.61
C ASN A 694 20.19 -26.42 54.75
N ILE A 695 21.16 -27.02 54.06
CA ILE A 695 21.45 -28.47 54.06
C ILE A 695 22.84 -28.68 54.65
#